data_AF-A0A803JQD1-F1
#
_entry.id   AF-A0A803JQD1-F1
#
_cell.length_a   1.000
_cell.length_b   1.000
_cell.length_c   1.000
_cell.angle_alpha   90.00
_cell.angle_beta   90.00
_cell.angle_gamma   90.00
#
_symmetry.space_group_name_H-M   'P 1'
#
loop_
_entity.id
_entity.type
_entity.pdbx_description
1 polymer ?
#
loop_
_entity_poly.entity_id
_entity_poly.type
_entity_poly.pdbx_seq_one_letter_code
_entity_poly.pdbx_strand_id
1 'polypeptide(L)'
;MVCEVGFELQCSYDIRRILTINNEVCWQTLSENVFYKDTGQCLDFIQSVRQLGPVCQAIHTHLASLSSTEFEERFGWCFHWTDNAKLFRRAFYALKSLNGVNISLSMMKITSCLERSLGDVYLMVGKECPFLLRDLLASAELAEILSKPVMDVLKVFLGSPESLNLRNILWHGFASPDEISPKYCSTLLLLTAGLGQLLKTYLSQTQSPLKHRAYFLFNNLKDMHLFPNISEEALFAAELLIAKSKFVLPHMASFWIEAIAAFQQNRYADCIILLLPQLECSLRLVFTAVNNCPNRMLTAESAVLYTTFDEILAEQLDNESENQVPFILGEPAMEFLLDFLNHQEGPRIRDHLSHGEIQLDDFPKEIASHLLGFSLVILYKHLGHEDDFLKEMAAIFNPLNEAAGSFKSVFHPIALLQKQVIECGDSLQKWTHLPSPPEHSEQISKVEGAADPEMVLTHEAIYIMSLHTHQIKDCPVAEDLDNCLLTNRWFTIVTNLCNKHIKKLFCHRWVMEVVGVLRKVSTQLCLVSRNVIFISELRYEQWMQKALRSRQRQNYIRMLYSIKVLTPILRLFVMLVIVNLQNVHTIPQKNLVDYQKYIKYLKSILQYTENMSSCTSLEKNRWDETIEITRRILLKIRVFNENHELPQTMRDNQP
;
A
#
# COMPACT_ATOMS: atom_id res chain seq x y z
N MET A 1 -9.03 21.05 23.83
CA MET A 1 -8.24 22.19 23.32
C MET A 1 -8.83 22.79 22.04
N VAL A 2 -8.97 22.03 20.94
CA VAL A 2 -9.49 22.55 19.65
C VAL A 2 -10.84 23.28 19.76
N CYS A 3 -11.80 22.73 20.52
CA CYS A 3 -13.15 23.28 20.62
C CYS A 3 -13.30 24.39 21.68
N GLU A 4 -12.44 24.39 22.71
CA GLU A 4 -12.67 25.16 23.95
C GLU A 4 -11.60 26.22 24.22
N VAL A 5 -10.44 26.13 23.57
CA VAL A 5 -9.27 26.97 23.85
C VAL A 5 -8.87 27.75 22.60
N GLY A 6 -8.50 29.01 22.78
CA GLY A 6 -8.01 29.92 21.74
C GLY A 6 -8.94 31.10 21.53
N PHE A 7 -10.25 30.85 21.46
CA PHE A 7 -11.23 31.88 21.13
C PHE A 7 -12.02 32.41 22.33
N GLU A 8 -11.62 32.07 23.56
CA GLU A 8 -12.21 32.64 24.77
C GLU A 8 -11.90 34.14 24.95
N LEU A 9 -10.78 34.61 24.41
CA LEU A 9 -10.36 36.01 24.46
C LEU A 9 -11.04 36.81 23.34
N GLN A 10 -11.91 37.77 23.69
CA GLN A 10 -12.57 38.65 22.72
C GLN A 10 -11.73 39.88 22.31
N CYS A 11 -10.41 39.84 22.50
CA CYS A 11 -9.54 40.95 22.14
C CYS A 11 -9.44 41.09 20.61
N SER A 12 -9.64 42.32 20.09
CA SER A 12 -9.43 42.60 18.67
C SER A 12 -7.94 42.80 18.37
N TYR A 13 -7.38 42.00 17.47
CA TYR A 13 -6.01 42.16 16.98
C TYR A 13 -6.01 42.92 15.65
N ASP A 14 -5.17 43.95 15.51
CA ASP A 14 -5.06 44.69 14.24
C ASP A 14 -4.28 43.86 13.21
N ILE A 15 -4.89 43.63 12.04
CA ILE A 15 -4.26 42.92 10.91
C ILE A 15 -2.95 43.58 10.46
N ARG A 16 -2.78 44.89 10.65
CA ARG A 16 -1.55 45.63 10.29
C ARG A 16 -0.33 45.23 11.13
N ARG A 17 -0.54 44.54 12.25
CA ARG A 17 0.55 43.94 13.04
C ARG A 17 0.97 42.58 12.49
N ILE A 18 0.08 41.90 11.76
CA ILE A 18 0.28 40.56 11.22
C ILE A 18 0.76 40.63 9.76
N LEU A 19 0.29 41.62 9.01
CA LEU A 19 0.62 41.85 7.61
C LEU A 19 1.24 43.22 7.40
N THR A 20 2.34 43.27 6.66
CA THR A 20 2.94 44.54 6.21
C THR A 20 2.08 45.18 5.10
N ILE A 21 2.41 46.42 4.74
CA ILE A 21 1.77 47.14 3.61
C ILE A 21 1.93 46.36 2.28
N ASN A 22 3.00 45.56 2.16
CA ASN A 22 3.28 44.73 1.00
C ASN A 22 2.63 43.33 1.08
N ASN A 23 1.74 43.10 2.06
CA ASN A 23 1.12 41.80 2.35
C ASN A 23 2.12 40.70 2.78
N GLU A 24 3.27 41.09 3.35
CA GLU A 24 4.22 40.13 3.93
C GLU A 24 3.81 39.76 5.35
N VAL A 25 3.96 38.48 5.70
CA VAL A 25 3.62 37.96 7.03
C VAL A 25 4.68 38.37 8.05
N CYS A 26 4.28 39.07 9.10
CA CYS A 26 5.13 39.43 10.21
C CYS A 26 5.28 38.25 11.20
N TRP A 27 6.27 37.39 10.95
CA TRP A 27 6.56 36.23 11.80
C TRP A 27 6.97 36.58 13.22
N GLN A 28 7.56 37.76 13.44
CA GLN A 28 7.85 38.26 14.78
C GLN A 28 6.57 38.38 15.61
N THR A 29 5.55 39.06 15.08
CA THR A 29 4.25 39.19 15.76
C THR A 29 3.62 37.83 16.05
N LEU A 30 3.70 36.87 15.13
CA LEU A 30 3.15 35.53 15.35
C LEU A 30 3.89 34.78 16.47
N SER A 31 5.22 34.81 16.43
CA SER A 31 6.07 34.11 17.41
C SER A 31 6.04 34.73 18.81
N GLU A 32 5.79 36.04 18.94
CA GLU A 32 5.57 36.72 20.24
C GLU A 32 4.35 36.17 21.00
N ASN A 33 3.41 35.52 20.30
CA ASN A 33 2.24 34.86 20.91
C ASN A 33 2.47 33.37 21.20
N VAL A 34 3.69 32.86 21.01
CA VAL A 34 4.08 31.48 21.33
C VAL A 34 4.82 31.45 22.67
N PHE A 35 4.37 30.58 23.57
CA PHE A 35 4.85 30.49 24.94
C PHE A 35 5.59 29.17 25.18
N TYR A 36 6.53 29.20 26.12
CA TYR A 36 7.33 28.07 26.54
C TYR A 36 7.03 27.74 28.00
N LYS A 37 7.08 26.46 28.38
CA LYS A 37 7.01 26.02 29.77
C LYS A 37 8.19 26.60 30.56
N ASP A 38 8.11 26.63 31.89
CA ASP A 38 9.11 27.27 32.78
C ASP A 38 10.58 26.82 32.54
N THR A 39 10.77 25.62 31.98
CA THR A 39 12.09 25.09 31.62
C THR A 39 12.68 25.69 30.32
N GLY A 40 11.91 26.48 29.57
CA GLY A 40 12.30 27.16 28.32
C GLY A 40 12.54 26.24 27.11
N GLN A 41 12.52 24.93 27.31
CA GLN A 41 12.87 23.94 26.27
C GLN A 41 11.66 23.42 25.50
N CYS A 42 10.47 23.45 26.10
CA CYS A 42 9.25 22.89 25.51
C CYS A 42 8.17 23.98 25.38
N LEU A 43 7.38 23.91 24.31
CA LEU A 43 6.24 24.79 24.09
C LEU A 43 5.15 24.55 25.14
N ASP A 44 4.56 25.63 25.64
CA ASP A 44 3.27 25.60 26.32
C ASP A 44 2.18 25.76 25.27
N PHE A 45 1.68 24.62 24.77
CA PHE A 45 0.69 24.60 23.70
C PHE A 45 -0.63 25.26 24.10
N ILE A 46 -1.12 25.02 25.32
CA ILE A 46 -2.41 25.58 25.77
C ILE A 46 -2.31 27.10 25.81
N GLN A 47 -1.26 27.64 26.43
CA GLN A 47 -1.09 29.08 26.50
C GLN A 47 -0.83 29.69 25.13
N SER A 48 -0.03 29.03 24.28
CA SER A 48 0.20 29.51 22.91
C SER A 48 -1.09 29.56 22.09
N VAL A 49 -1.95 28.53 22.17
CA VAL A 49 -3.26 28.52 21.50
C VAL A 49 -4.14 29.68 21.97
N ARG A 50 -4.20 29.94 23.29
CA ARG A 50 -4.94 31.08 23.85
C ARG A 50 -4.51 32.42 23.25
N GLN A 51 -3.21 32.64 23.14
CA GLN A 51 -2.67 33.91 22.67
C GLN A 51 -2.74 34.05 21.14
N LEU A 52 -2.63 32.94 20.41
CA LEU A 52 -2.78 32.92 18.96
C LEU A 52 -4.23 33.02 18.50
N GLY A 53 -5.23 32.68 19.31
CA GLY A 53 -6.62 32.70 18.86
C GLY A 53 -7.15 34.08 18.42
N PRO A 54 -6.90 35.20 19.13
CA PRO A 54 -7.18 36.55 18.64
C PRO A 54 -6.50 36.88 17.30
N VAL A 55 -5.27 36.38 17.10
CA VAL A 55 -4.52 36.50 15.84
C VAL A 55 -5.24 35.73 14.73
N CYS A 56 -5.63 34.47 14.98
CA CYS A 56 -6.40 33.65 14.05
C CYS A 56 -7.73 34.32 13.66
N GLN A 57 -8.41 34.96 14.62
CA GLN A 57 -9.64 35.72 14.35
C GLN A 57 -9.37 36.89 13.40
N ALA A 58 -8.34 37.69 13.65
CA ALA A 58 -7.99 38.83 12.79
C ALA A 58 -7.62 38.38 11.36
N ILE A 59 -6.85 37.31 11.24
CA ILE A 59 -6.51 36.69 9.94
C ILE A 59 -7.78 36.26 9.21
N HIS A 60 -8.68 35.55 9.90
CA HIS A 60 -9.92 35.08 9.31
C HIS A 60 -10.79 36.25 8.82
N THR A 61 -11.01 37.27 9.65
CA THR A 61 -11.78 38.47 9.27
C THR A 61 -11.17 39.16 8.05
N HIS A 62 -9.84 39.27 7.99
CA HIS A 62 -9.17 39.84 6.84
C HIS A 62 -9.36 39.00 5.58
N LEU A 63 -9.03 37.71 5.60
CA LEU A 63 -9.20 36.85 4.42
C LEU A 63 -10.66 36.75 3.98
N ALA A 64 -11.61 36.70 4.92
CA ALA A 64 -13.03 36.69 4.63
C ALA A 64 -13.51 37.99 3.94
N SER A 65 -12.81 39.11 4.11
CA SER A 65 -13.11 40.38 3.43
C SER A 65 -12.63 40.46 1.98
N LEU A 66 -11.61 39.67 1.60
CA LEU A 66 -11.02 39.72 0.27
C LEU A 66 -11.90 39.06 -0.80
N SER A 67 -11.96 39.63 -1.99
CA SER A 67 -12.48 38.91 -3.17
C SER A 67 -11.50 37.85 -3.66
N SER A 68 -11.97 36.96 -4.53
CA SER A 68 -11.15 35.94 -5.20
C SER A 68 -9.97 36.55 -5.95
N THR A 69 -10.20 37.67 -6.65
CA THR A 69 -9.17 38.38 -7.42
C THR A 69 -8.15 39.03 -6.49
N GLU A 70 -8.59 39.71 -5.44
CA GLU A 70 -7.67 40.33 -4.49
C GLU A 70 -6.82 39.31 -3.74
N PHE A 71 -7.38 38.15 -3.39
CA PHE A 71 -6.60 37.08 -2.78
C PHE A 71 -5.51 36.58 -3.74
N GLU A 72 -5.85 36.38 -5.00
CA GLU A 72 -4.89 35.92 -6.02
C GLU A 72 -3.77 36.94 -6.26
N GLU A 73 -4.13 38.22 -6.41
CA GLU A 73 -3.17 39.30 -6.63
C GLU A 73 -2.20 39.46 -5.45
N ARG A 74 -2.69 39.32 -4.22
CA ARG A 74 -1.89 39.51 -3.00
C ARG A 74 -1.07 38.29 -2.61
N PHE A 75 -1.66 37.09 -2.69
CA PHE A 75 -1.07 35.87 -2.13
C PHE A 75 -0.86 34.73 -3.13
N GLY A 76 -1.43 34.79 -4.35
CA GLY A 76 -1.40 33.67 -5.30
C GLY A 76 0.01 33.14 -5.59
N TRP A 77 0.97 34.06 -5.79
CA TRP A 77 2.36 33.69 -6.04
C TRP A 77 3.03 32.98 -4.85
N CYS A 78 2.56 33.25 -3.62
CA CYS A 78 3.13 32.72 -2.39
C CYS A 78 2.90 31.21 -2.24
N PHE A 79 2.07 30.59 -3.08
CA PHE A 79 1.80 29.15 -3.03
C PHE A 79 2.57 28.34 -4.08
N HIS A 80 3.31 28.97 -5.01
CA HIS A 80 4.03 28.26 -6.08
C HIS A 80 5.07 27.26 -5.57
N TRP A 81 5.66 27.51 -4.40
CA TRP A 81 6.64 26.61 -3.78
C TRP A 81 6.07 25.25 -3.38
N THR A 82 4.74 25.08 -3.41
CA THR A 82 4.09 23.83 -3.01
C THR A 82 3.87 22.85 -4.17
N ASP A 83 4.15 23.29 -5.40
CA ASP A 83 3.74 22.59 -6.65
C ASP A 83 2.21 22.37 -6.78
N ASN A 84 1.40 23.02 -5.93
CA ASN A 84 -0.06 22.89 -5.95
C ASN A 84 -0.80 24.18 -5.52
N ALA A 85 -0.42 25.33 -6.09
CA ALA A 85 -1.06 26.62 -5.78
C ALA A 85 -2.60 26.61 -5.98
N LYS A 86 -3.11 25.79 -6.91
CA LYS A 86 -4.55 25.63 -7.17
C LYS A 86 -5.32 25.12 -5.96
N LEU A 87 -4.73 24.24 -5.14
CA LEU A 87 -5.33 23.72 -3.92
C LEU A 87 -5.64 24.84 -2.91
N PHE A 88 -4.69 25.74 -2.67
CA PHE A 88 -4.85 26.85 -1.73
C PHE A 88 -5.90 27.85 -2.17
N ARG A 89 -6.01 28.12 -3.49
CA ARG A 89 -7.08 28.94 -4.06
C ARG A 89 -8.46 28.30 -3.84
N ARG A 90 -8.58 26.98 -4.07
CA ARG A 90 -9.83 26.24 -3.79
C ARG A 90 -10.19 26.28 -2.30
N ALA A 91 -9.21 26.16 -1.41
CA ALA A 91 -9.44 26.26 0.03
C ALA A 91 -9.89 27.67 0.46
N PHE A 92 -9.36 28.73 -0.16
CA PHE A 92 -9.88 30.08 0.04
C PHE A 92 -11.35 30.21 -0.40
N TYR A 93 -11.74 29.61 -1.53
CA TYR A 93 -13.15 29.59 -1.93
C TYR A 93 -14.04 28.82 -0.95
N ALA A 94 -13.55 27.71 -0.40
CA ALA A 94 -14.27 26.96 0.62
C ALA A 94 -14.54 27.80 1.88
N LEU A 95 -13.62 28.69 2.28
CA LEU A 95 -13.83 29.61 3.41
C LEU A 95 -15.08 30.49 3.23
N LYS A 96 -15.43 30.85 1.99
CA LYS A 96 -16.60 31.70 1.70
C LYS A 96 -17.93 30.97 1.92
N SER A 97 -17.93 29.64 1.78
CA SER A 97 -19.13 28.83 2.00
C SER A 97 -19.49 28.68 3.48
N LEU A 98 -18.51 28.85 4.39
CA LEU A 98 -18.60 28.58 5.83
C LEU A 98 -19.19 27.19 6.18
N ASN A 99 -19.17 26.25 5.23
CA ASN A 99 -19.65 24.90 5.44
C ASN A 99 -18.56 24.06 6.12
N GLY A 100 -18.82 23.57 7.34
CA GLY A 100 -17.83 22.82 8.14
C GLY A 100 -17.20 21.61 7.46
N VAL A 101 -17.93 20.94 6.57
CA VAL A 101 -17.41 19.81 5.77
C VAL A 101 -16.36 20.29 4.77
N ASN A 102 -16.68 21.34 4.01
CA ASN A 102 -15.76 21.93 3.04
C ASN A 102 -14.51 22.53 3.71
N ILE A 103 -14.67 23.10 4.91
CA ILE A 103 -13.55 23.61 5.72
C ILE A 103 -12.64 22.46 6.13
N SER A 104 -13.20 21.39 6.69
CA SER A 104 -12.46 20.19 7.12
C SER A 104 -11.74 19.52 5.96
N LEU A 105 -12.42 19.33 4.82
CA LEU A 105 -11.83 18.83 3.58
C LEU A 105 -10.67 19.71 3.09
N SER A 106 -10.84 21.04 3.14
CA SER A 106 -9.78 21.97 2.75
C SER A 106 -8.58 21.89 3.69
N MET A 107 -8.80 21.75 5.00
CA MET A 107 -7.72 21.60 5.97
C MET A 107 -6.97 20.26 5.83
N MET A 108 -7.66 19.15 5.60
CA MET A 108 -7.01 17.86 5.30
C MET A 108 -6.10 17.99 4.07
N LYS A 109 -6.58 18.62 3.00
CA LYS A 109 -5.80 18.86 1.78
C LYS A 109 -4.62 19.81 1.99
N ILE A 110 -4.83 20.93 2.70
CA ILE A 110 -3.76 21.90 3.01
C ILE A 110 -2.67 21.24 3.84
N THR A 111 -3.04 20.51 4.90
CA THR A 111 -2.06 19.91 5.81
C THR A 111 -1.24 18.82 5.12
N SER A 112 -1.87 17.97 4.31
CA SER A 112 -1.15 16.98 3.48
C SER A 112 -0.20 17.62 2.47
N CYS A 113 -0.66 18.67 1.76
CA CYS A 113 0.18 19.38 0.80
C CYS A 113 1.35 20.08 1.50
N LEU A 114 1.10 20.74 2.62
CA LEU A 114 2.13 21.41 3.41
C LEU A 114 3.17 20.41 3.95
N GLU A 115 2.74 19.26 4.45
CA GLU A 115 3.63 18.18 4.90
C GLU A 115 4.58 17.73 3.77
N ARG A 116 4.03 17.48 2.57
CA ARG A 116 4.84 17.16 1.40
C ARG A 116 5.82 18.27 1.02
N SER A 117 5.34 19.51 0.93
CA SER A 117 6.16 20.63 0.48
C SER A 117 7.26 20.97 1.49
N LEU A 118 7.00 20.85 2.79
CA LEU A 118 8.03 20.97 3.82
C LEU A 118 9.07 19.85 3.73
N GLY A 119 8.67 18.64 3.35
CA GLY A 119 9.63 17.57 3.06
C GLY A 119 10.54 17.88 1.86
N ASP A 120 10.02 18.55 0.83
CA ASP A 120 10.85 19.01 -0.30
C ASP A 120 11.86 20.09 0.14
N VAL A 121 11.42 21.02 1.01
CA VAL A 121 12.30 22.04 1.62
C VAL A 121 13.37 21.40 2.50
N TYR A 122 13.00 20.42 3.33
CA TYR A 122 13.93 19.69 4.18
C TYR A 122 15.06 19.05 3.36
N LEU A 123 14.72 18.44 2.23
CA LEU A 123 15.69 17.78 1.34
C LEU A 123 16.66 18.73 0.62
N MET A 124 16.51 20.04 0.78
CA MET A 124 17.53 20.99 0.35
C MET A 124 18.81 20.91 1.20
N VAL A 125 18.68 20.50 2.46
CA VAL A 125 19.79 20.41 3.43
C VAL A 125 19.96 18.98 3.97
N GLY A 126 18.85 18.30 4.26
CA GLY A 126 18.82 16.93 4.77
C GLY A 126 19.01 15.86 3.69
N LYS A 127 19.20 14.61 4.13
CA LYS A 127 19.37 13.45 3.24
C LYS A 127 18.13 12.56 3.14
N GLU A 128 17.55 12.24 4.29
CA GLU A 128 16.35 11.40 4.40
C GLU A 128 15.28 12.19 5.16
N CYS A 129 14.15 12.45 4.48
CA CYS A 129 13.03 13.20 5.06
C CYS A 129 12.39 12.38 6.20
N PRO A 130 12.17 12.98 7.38
CA PRO A 130 11.40 12.34 8.45
C PRO A 130 10.03 11.89 7.95
N PHE A 131 9.59 10.71 8.41
CA PHE A 131 8.31 10.13 8.01
C PHE A 131 7.11 10.81 8.69
N LEU A 132 7.24 11.24 9.95
CA LEU A 132 6.17 11.88 10.70
C LEU A 132 6.26 13.41 10.60
N LEU A 133 5.14 14.08 10.31
CA LEU A 133 5.06 15.55 10.27
C LEU A 133 5.60 16.22 11.55
N ARG A 134 5.31 15.67 12.73
CA ARG A 134 5.81 16.21 14.00
C ARG A 134 7.35 16.24 14.02
N ASP A 135 7.98 15.18 13.54
CA ASP A 135 9.44 15.04 13.57
C ASP A 135 10.06 15.92 12.48
N LEU A 136 9.41 16.05 11.33
CA LEU A 136 9.75 17.03 10.29
C LEU A 136 9.70 18.47 10.85
N LEU A 137 8.63 18.85 11.54
CA LEU A 137 8.50 20.18 12.17
C LEU A 137 9.51 20.42 13.30
N ALA A 138 10.01 19.37 13.95
CA ALA A 138 11.02 19.43 14.99
C ALA A 138 12.47 19.45 14.45
N SER A 139 12.67 19.24 13.15
CA SER A 139 13.98 19.13 12.52
C SER A 139 14.81 20.42 12.60
N ALA A 140 16.12 20.27 12.75
CA ALA A 140 17.04 21.40 12.72
C ALA A 140 17.21 21.95 11.29
N GLU A 141 17.09 21.07 10.30
CA GLU A 141 17.22 21.35 8.88
C GLU A 141 16.15 22.33 8.39
N LEU A 142 14.88 22.15 8.79
CA LEU A 142 13.85 23.15 8.48
C LEU A 142 14.04 24.44 9.27
N ALA A 143 14.49 24.35 10.53
CA ALA A 143 14.76 25.53 11.35
C ALA A 143 15.94 26.36 10.82
N GLU A 144 16.90 25.76 10.10
CA GLU A 144 17.98 26.47 9.42
C GLU A 144 17.45 27.36 8.29
N ILE A 145 16.48 26.85 7.52
CA ILE A 145 15.91 27.55 6.35
C ILE A 145 14.82 28.56 6.78
N LEU A 146 13.89 28.13 7.64
CA LEU A 146 12.67 28.87 7.96
C LEU A 146 12.74 29.61 9.31
N SER A 147 13.80 29.38 10.09
CA SER A 147 13.98 29.82 11.50
C SER A 147 13.15 29.05 12.52
N LYS A 148 13.73 28.87 13.73
CA LYS A 148 13.08 28.21 14.86
C LYS A 148 11.72 28.84 15.27
N PRO A 149 11.58 30.18 15.41
CA PRO A 149 10.30 30.78 15.81
C PRO A 149 9.14 30.46 14.85
N VAL A 150 9.42 30.39 13.55
CA VAL A 150 8.43 30.01 12.52
C VAL A 150 8.00 28.55 12.71
N MET A 151 8.97 27.66 12.90
CA MET A 151 8.70 26.24 13.14
C MET A 151 7.89 26.04 14.43
N ASP A 152 8.18 26.82 15.47
CA ASP A 152 7.46 26.74 16.75
C ASP A 152 6.00 27.21 16.63
N VAL A 153 5.71 28.22 15.81
CA VAL A 153 4.32 28.58 15.44
C VAL A 153 3.62 27.40 14.75
N LEU A 154 4.26 26.76 13.76
CA LEU A 154 3.67 25.61 13.05
C LEU A 154 3.39 24.43 13.99
N LYS A 155 4.28 24.15 14.94
CA LYS A 155 4.10 23.07 15.93
C LYS A 155 2.84 23.26 16.79
N VAL A 156 2.44 24.50 17.08
CA VAL A 156 1.20 24.76 17.83
C VAL A 156 -0.03 24.25 17.08
N PHE A 157 -0.07 24.38 15.76
CA PHE A 157 -1.20 23.96 14.92
C PHE A 157 -1.13 22.49 14.48
N LEU A 158 0.08 22.00 14.14
CA LEU A 158 0.28 20.74 13.39
C LEU A 158 1.26 19.76 14.06
N GLY A 159 1.77 20.10 15.24
CA GLY A 159 2.78 19.32 15.95
C GLY A 159 2.26 18.02 16.60
N SER A 160 2.76 17.75 17.80
CA SER A 160 2.44 16.54 18.56
C SER A 160 0.97 16.49 19.04
N PRO A 161 0.49 15.36 19.58
CA PRO A 161 -0.82 15.28 20.24
C PRO A 161 -1.05 16.28 21.39
N GLU A 162 0.01 16.83 22.01
CA GLU A 162 -0.11 17.92 22.99
C GLU A 162 -0.48 19.28 22.36
N SER A 163 -0.33 19.44 21.04
CA SER A 163 -0.70 20.66 20.30
C SER A 163 -2.10 20.54 19.71
N LEU A 164 -2.56 21.53 18.91
CA LEU A 164 -3.88 21.42 18.27
C LEU A 164 -3.98 20.19 17.38
N ASN A 165 -2.84 19.73 16.85
CA ASN A 165 -2.71 18.50 16.05
C ASN A 165 -3.80 18.38 14.96
N LEU A 166 -4.12 19.49 14.29
CA LEU A 166 -5.29 19.62 13.43
C LEU A 166 -5.30 18.59 12.30
N ARG A 167 -4.11 18.28 11.77
CA ARG A 167 -3.90 17.25 10.75
C ARG A 167 -4.45 15.90 11.22
N ASN A 168 -4.01 15.40 12.37
CA ASN A 168 -4.37 14.06 12.83
C ASN A 168 -5.82 13.99 13.30
N ILE A 169 -6.32 15.02 13.99
CA ILE A 169 -7.72 15.06 14.43
C ILE A 169 -8.68 14.92 13.24
N LEU A 170 -8.41 15.62 12.14
CA LEU A 170 -9.23 15.54 10.93
C LEU A 170 -9.04 14.21 10.18
N TRP A 171 -7.80 13.81 9.90
CA TRP A 171 -7.52 12.60 9.12
C TRP A 171 -7.92 11.29 9.80
N HIS A 172 -8.10 11.30 11.13
CA HIS A 172 -8.59 10.16 11.91
C HIS A 172 -10.07 10.25 12.30
N GLY A 173 -10.78 11.27 11.82
CA GLY A 173 -12.23 11.38 11.96
C GLY A 173 -12.70 11.65 13.40
N PHE A 174 -11.92 12.40 14.18
CA PHE A 174 -12.28 12.80 15.55
C PHE A 174 -13.13 14.07 15.59
N ALA A 175 -13.08 14.91 14.57
CA ALA A 175 -13.83 16.16 14.52
C ALA A 175 -15.08 16.04 13.65
N SER A 176 -16.22 16.44 14.21
CA SER A 176 -17.46 16.61 13.47
C SER A 176 -17.40 17.87 12.59
N PRO A 177 -18.35 18.02 11.64
CA PRO A 177 -18.55 19.29 10.97
C PRO A 177 -18.70 20.40 12.02
N ASP A 178 -18.09 21.55 11.74
CA ASP A 178 -18.16 22.78 12.55
C ASP A 178 -17.43 22.77 13.91
N GLU A 179 -16.92 21.62 14.40
CA GLU A 179 -16.07 21.57 15.61
C GLU A 179 -14.72 22.26 15.40
N ILE A 180 -14.19 22.20 14.18
CA ILE A 180 -12.94 22.86 13.79
C ILE A 180 -13.26 24.25 13.26
N SER A 181 -12.81 25.28 13.96
CA SER A 181 -13.07 26.67 13.56
C SER A 181 -12.48 26.98 12.17
N PRO A 182 -13.24 27.63 11.25
CA PRO A 182 -12.74 28.11 9.96
C PRO A 182 -11.54 29.06 10.08
N LYS A 183 -11.36 29.68 11.25
CA LYS A 183 -10.24 30.57 11.56
C LYS A 183 -8.90 29.84 11.49
N TYR A 184 -8.87 28.55 11.85
CA TYR A 184 -7.67 27.72 11.71
C TYR A 184 -7.33 27.47 10.24
N CYS A 185 -8.32 27.22 9.39
CA CYS A 185 -8.11 27.10 7.94
C CYS A 185 -7.55 28.40 7.34
N SER A 186 -8.13 29.56 7.67
CA SER A 186 -7.61 30.88 7.28
C SER A 186 -6.18 31.12 7.75
N THR A 187 -5.86 30.70 8.98
CA THR A 187 -4.51 30.83 9.54
C THR A 187 -3.52 29.95 8.77
N LEU A 188 -3.85 28.69 8.50
CA LEU A 188 -2.98 27.79 7.74
C LEU A 188 -2.73 28.29 6.30
N LEU A 189 -3.73 28.89 5.65
CA LEU A 189 -3.54 29.56 4.35
C LEU A 189 -2.50 30.68 4.46
N LEU A 190 -2.63 31.56 5.45
CA LEU A 190 -1.71 32.67 5.64
C LEU A 190 -0.30 32.21 6.01
N LEU A 191 -0.18 31.23 6.91
CA LEU A 191 1.10 30.64 7.30
C LEU A 191 1.80 30.03 6.09
N THR A 192 1.07 29.28 5.25
CA THR A 192 1.64 28.70 4.01
C THR A 192 2.14 29.78 3.05
N ALA A 193 1.38 30.87 2.90
CA ALA A 193 1.82 32.00 2.09
C ALA A 193 3.08 32.65 2.67
N GLY A 194 3.12 32.87 3.99
CA GLY A 194 4.29 33.41 4.70
C GLY A 194 5.54 32.54 4.58
N LEU A 195 5.39 31.21 4.56
CA LEU A 195 6.49 30.28 4.29
C LEU A 195 7.04 30.46 2.87
N GLY A 196 6.15 30.62 1.89
CA GLY A 196 6.55 30.91 0.50
C GLY A 196 7.33 32.22 0.36
N GLN A 197 6.97 33.24 1.14
CA GLN A 197 7.70 34.52 1.19
C GLN A 197 9.12 34.34 1.74
N LEU A 198 9.28 33.60 2.84
CA LEU A 198 10.60 33.27 3.42
C LEU A 198 11.45 32.45 2.45
N LEU A 199 10.86 31.40 1.85
CA LEU A 199 11.55 30.52 0.91
C LEU A 199 12.03 31.26 -0.33
N LYS A 200 11.24 32.18 -0.88
CA LYS A 200 11.67 33.00 -2.02
C LYS A 200 12.95 33.77 -1.72
N THR A 201 13.03 34.36 -0.52
CA THR A 201 14.21 35.08 -0.06
C THR A 201 15.41 34.13 0.09
N TYR A 202 15.22 33.00 0.76
CA TYR A 202 16.26 31.99 0.95
C TYR A 202 16.81 31.44 -0.38
N LEU A 203 15.93 31.06 -1.31
CA LEU A 203 16.30 30.53 -2.63
C LEU A 203 17.07 31.57 -3.46
N SER A 204 16.68 32.84 -3.35
CA SER A 204 17.37 33.94 -4.03
C SER A 204 18.77 34.20 -3.47
N GLN A 205 18.96 34.05 -2.15
CA GLN A 205 20.26 34.21 -1.48
C GLN A 205 21.20 33.03 -1.74
N THR A 206 20.67 31.80 -1.71
CA THR A 206 21.47 30.57 -1.81
C THR A 206 21.65 30.07 -3.24
N GLN A 207 20.89 30.60 -4.21
CA GLN A 207 20.84 30.16 -5.61
C GLN A 207 20.57 28.66 -5.79
N SER A 208 19.99 28.01 -4.77
CA SER A 208 19.68 26.58 -4.80
C SER A 208 18.25 26.36 -5.32
N PRO A 209 18.01 25.43 -6.24
CA PRO A 209 16.65 25.14 -6.72
C PRO A 209 15.89 24.28 -5.70
N LEU A 210 14.60 24.59 -5.49
CA LEU A 210 13.67 23.68 -4.81
C LEU A 210 13.26 22.58 -5.78
N LYS A 211 13.52 21.31 -5.43
CA LYS A 211 13.13 20.14 -6.23
C LYS A 211 11.94 19.45 -5.59
N HIS A 212 10.88 19.25 -6.37
CA HIS A 212 9.72 18.50 -5.94
C HIS A 212 9.92 17.01 -6.14
N ARG A 213 9.57 16.23 -5.11
CA ARG A 213 9.53 14.77 -5.21
C ARG A 213 8.48 14.35 -6.26
N ALA A 214 8.65 13.17 -6.85
CA ALA A 214 7.65 12.60 -7.75
C ALA A 214 6.38 12.23 -6.98
N TYR A 215 5.21 12.37 -7.60
CA TYR A 215 3.96 11.86 -7.04
C TYR A 215 3.92 10.33 -7.10
N PHE A 216 3.27 9.72 -6.13
CA PHE A 216 2.96 8.29 -6.13
C PHE A 216 1.98 7.97 -7.27
N LEU A 217 2.23 6.86 -7.96
CA LEU A 217 1.39 6.36 -9.04
C LEU A 217 0.82 5.00 -8.65
N PHE A 218 -0.49 4.86 -8.80
CA PHE A 218 -1.16 3.58 -8.64
C PHE A 218 -0.79 2.66 -9.80
N ASN A 219 -0.01 1.63 -9.50
CA ASN A 219 0.36 0.59 -10.46
C ASN A 219 -0.69 -0.53 -10.45
N ASN A 220 -0.85 -1.24 -11.58
CA ASN A 220 -1.67 -2.46 -11.69
C ASN A 220 -3.18 -2.29 -11.41
N LEU A 221 -3.74 -1.08 -11.57
CA LEU A 221 -5.19 -0.83 -11.43
C LEU A 221 -6.06 -1.70 -12.35
N LYS A 222 -5.53 -2.11 -13.51
CA LYS A 222 -6.24 -2.95 -14.49
C LYS A 222 -6.58 -4.34 -13.95
N ASP A 223 -5.85 -4.81 -12.94
CA ASP A 223 -6.12 -6.11 -12.32
C ASP A 223 -7.10 -6.00 -11.14
N MET A 224 -7.54 -4.78 -10.79
CA MET A 224 -8.47 -4.51 -9.70
C MET A 224 -9.92 -4.45 -10.21
N HIS A 225 -10.47 -5.60 -10.61
CA HIS A 225 -11.92 -5.74 -10.86
C HIS A 225 -12.61 -6.32 -9.62
N LEU A 226 -12.63 -5.55 -8.54
CA LEU A 226 -13.06 -6.01 -7.21
C LEU A 226 -14.57 -5.88 -7.00
N PHE A 227 -15.12 -4.69 -7.24
CA PHE A 227 -16.54 -4.40 -7.15
C PHE A 227 -17.14 -4.11 -8.53
N PRO A 228 -18.43 -4.43 -8.75
CA PRO A 228 -19.15 -3.92 -9.91
C PRO A 228 -19.23 -2.39 -9.86
N ASN A 229 -19.50 -1.77 -11.02
CA ASN A 229 -19.74 -0.33 -11.06
C ASN A 229 -20.93 0.04 -10.16
N ILE A 230 -20.78 1.11 -9.40
CA ILE A 230 -21.86 1.66 -8.57
C ILE A 230 -22.92 2.24 -9.51
N SER A 231 -24.17 1.78 -9.38
CA SER A 231 -25.27 2.26 -10.21
C SER A 231 -25.75 3.65 -9.76
N GLU A 232 -26.43 4.38 -10.65
CA GLU A 232 -27.00 5.68 -10.29
C GLU A 232 -28.08 5.54 -9.21
N GLU A 233 -28.85 4.45 -9.25
CA GLU A 233 -29.85 4.12 -8.23
C GLU A 233 -29.20 3.88 -6.86
N ALA A 234 -28.05 3.21 -6.82
CA ALA A 234 -27.30 3.00 -5.58
C ALA A 234 -26.79 4.33 -4.99
N LEU A 235 -26.33 5.26 -5.83
CA LEU A 235 -25.90 6.59 -5.39
C LEU A 235 -27.09 7.43 -4.89
N PHE A 236 -28.24 7.35 -5.55
CA PHE A 236 -29.46 8.05 -5.12
C PHE A 236 -30.00 7.49 -3.79
N ALA A 237 -29.99 6.17 -3.62
CA ALA A 237 -30.41 5.51 -2.38
C ALA A 237 -29.43 5.71 -1.21
N ALA A 238 -28.19 6.13 -1.48
CA ALA A 238 -27.13 6.22 -0.49
C ALA A 238 -27.41 7.25 0.62
N GLU A 239 -28.07 8.38 0.32
CA GLU A 239 -28.42 9.37 1.35
C GLU A 239 -29.40 8.80 2.38
N LEU A 240 -30.42 8.09 1.93
CA LEU A 240 -31.38 7.41 2.81
C LEU A 240 -30.70 6.28 3.59
N LEU A 241 -29.75 5.59 2.97
CA LEU A 241 -28.94 4.56 3.62
C LEU A 241 -28.08 5.15 4.75
N ILE A 242 -27.44 6.29 4.52
CA ILE A 242 -26.66 7.03 5.55
C ILE A 242 -27.55 7.41 6.73
N ALA A 243 -28.76 7.91 6.46
CA ALA A 243 -29.69 8.33 7.52
C ALA A 243 -30.19 7.16 8.39
N LYS A 244 -30.28 5.96 7.83
CA LYS A 244 -30.82 4.76 8.51
C LYS A 244 -29.76 3.86 9.15
N SER A 245 -28.53 3.86 8.62
CA SER A 245 -27.49 2.94 9.07
C SER A 245 -26.98 3.27 10.46
N LYS A 246 -26.89 2.26 11.34
CA LYS A 246 -26.29 2.40 12.68
C LYS A 246 -24.78 2.61 12.64
N PHE A 247 -24.17 2.43 11.48
CA PHE A 247 -22.75 2.65 11.27
C PHE A 247 -22.40 4.14 11.18
N VAL A 248 -23.37 5.01 10.90
CA VAL A 248 -23.15 6.46 10.78
C VAL A 248 -23.53 7.16 12.07
N LEU A 249 -22.62 7.97 12.60
CA LEU A 249 -22.95 8.92 13.65
C LEU A 249 -23.77 10.08 13.07
N PRO A 250 -24.92 10.46 13.65
CA PRO A 250 -25.78 11.51 13.09
C PRO A 250 -25.05 12.84 12.85
N HIS A 251 -24.17 13.24 13.76
CA HIS A 251 -23.38 14.48 13.62
C HIS A 251 -22.29 14.38 12.54
N MET A 252 -21.92 13.18 12.09
CA MET A 252 -20.95 12.95 11.03
C MET A 252 -21.59 12.78 9.65
N ALA A 253 -22.93 12.66 9.56
CA ALA A 253 -23.64 12.29 8.34
C ALA A 253 -23.34 13.19 7.13
N SER A 254 -23.11 14.49 7.35
CA SER A 254 -22.82 15.43 6.25
C SER A 254 -21.48 15.16 5.55
N PHE A 255 -20.49 14.56 6.23
CA PHE A 255 -19.26 14.10 5.58
C PHE A 255 -19.53 12.98 4.58
N TRP A 256 -20.39 12.03 4.94
CA TRP A 256 -20.79 10.93 4.06
C TRP A 256 -21.55 11.43 2.83
N ILE A 257 -22.50 12.34 3.03
CA ILE A 257 -23.29 12.94 1.95
C ILE A 257 -22.38 13.70 0.97
N GLU A 258 -21.47 14.55 1.48
CA GLU A 258 -20.53 15.27 0.62
C GLU A 258 -19.55 14.33 -0.10
N ALA A 259 -19.17 13.20 0.50
CA ALA A 259 -18.33 12.21 -0.15
C ALA A 259 -19.02 11.58 -1.38
N ILE A 260 -20.32 11.28 -1.28
CA ILE A 260 -21.13 10.79 -2.41
C ILE A 260 -21.29 11.88 -3.48
N ALA A 261 -21.61 13.11 -3.06
CA ALA A 261 -21.74 14.24 -3.98
C ALA A 261 -20.42 14.51 -4.73
N ALA A 262 -19.28 14.41 -4.04
CA ALA A 262 -17.96 14.51 -4.65
C ALA A 262 -17.73 13.43 -5.71
N PHE A 263 -18.12 12.19 -5.43
CA PHE A 263 -18.03 11.09 -6.40
C PHE A 263 -18.88 11.36 -7.65
N GLN A 264 -20.14 11.77 -7.48
CA GLN A 264 -21.06 12.13 -8.58
C GLN A 264 -20.52 13.30 -9.42
N GLN A 265 -19.78 14.22 -8.81
CA GLN A 265 -19.16 15.36 -9.48
C GLN A 265 -17.76 15.05 -10.07
N ASN A 266 -17.35 13.77 -10.12
CA ASN A 266 -16.03 13.32 -10.55
C ASN A 266 -14.85 13.85 -9.71
N ARG A 267 -15.11 14.31 -8.48
CA ARG A 267 -14.08 14.71 -7.51
C ARG A 267 -13.65 13.49 -6.68
N TYR A 268 -13.05 12.51 -7.35
CA TYR A 268 -12.73 11.20 -6.76
C TYR A 268 -11.79 11.29 -5.55
N ALA A 269 -10.77 12.16 -5.59
CA ALA A 269 -9.91 12.38 -4.43
C ALA A 269 -10.70 12.94 -3.23
N ASP A 270 -11.54 13.95 -3.45
CA ASP A 270 -12.34 14.56 -2.37
C ASP A 270 -13.30 13.53 -1.75
N CYS A 271 -13.92 12.67 -2.57
CA CYS A 271 -14.74 11.56 -2.09
C CYS A 271 -13.96 10.71 -1.08
N ILE A 272 -12.75 10.28 -1.43
CA ILE A 272 -11.95 9.37 -0.59
C ILE A 272 -11.33 10.04 0.62
N ILE A 273 -10.90 11.30 0.49
CA ILE A 273 -10.42 12.11 1.61
C ILE A 273 -11.53 12.28 2.67
N LEU A 274 -12.78 12.43 2.24
CA LEU A 274 -13.92 12.50 3.14
C LEU A 274 -14.27 11.12 3.71
N LEU A 275 -14.29 10.06 2.89
CA LEU A 275 -14.76 8.73 3.28
C LEU A 275 -13.82 8.02 4.26
N LEU A 276 -12.51 8.17 4.10
CA LEU A 276 -11.50 7.47 4.91
C LEU A 276 -11.61 7.78 6.42
N PRO A 277 -11.62 9.06 6.86
CA PRO A 277 -11.84 9.40 8.27
C PRO A 277 -13.18 8.87 8.80
N GLN A 278 -14.22 8.85 7.97
CA GLN A 278 -15.54 8.36 8.38
C GLN A 278 -15.56 6.85 8.57
N LEU A 279 -14.92 6.09 7.68
CA LEU A 279 -14.72 4.64 7.88
C LEU A 279 -13.95 4.37 9.17
N GLU A 280 -12.88 5.12 9.45
CA GLU A 280 -12.11 4.95 10.68
C GLU A 280 -12.96 5.23 11.92
N CYS A 281 -13.71 6.33 11.92
CA CYS A 281 -14.59 6.72 13.01
C CYS A 281 -15.71 5.70 13.25
N SER A 282 -16.39 5.24 12.20
CA SER A 282 -17.44 4.24 12.30
C SER A 282 -16.93 2.87 12.71
N LEU A 283 -15.74 2.47 12.25
CA LEU A 283 -15.12 1.22 12.70
C LEU A 283 -14.62 1.32 14.15
N ARG A 284 -14.22 2.51 14.61
CA ARG A 284 -13.91 2.75 16.03
C ARG A 284 -15.13 2.53 16.92
N LEU A 285 -16.33 2.91 16.48
CA LEU A 285 -17.58 2.58 17.19
C LEU A 285 -17.77 1.07 17.31
N VAL A 286 -17.59 0.34 16.20
CA VAL A 286 -17.70 -1.12 16.21
C VAL A 286 -16.65 -1.71 17.15
N PHE A 287 -15.38 -1.31 17.01
CA PHE A 287 -14.28 -1.76 17.84
C PHE A 287 -14.52 -1.57 19.33
N THR A 288 -14.94 -0.36 19.74
CA THR A 288 -15.16 -0.04 21.15
C THR A 288 -16.35 -0.80 21.74
N ALA A 289 -17.39 -1.03 20.94
CA ALA A 289 -18.55 -1.81 21.35
C ALA A 289 -18.20 -3.30 21.51
N VAL A 290 -17.54 -3.91 20.53
CA VAL A 290 -17.30 -5.36 20.50
C VAL A 290 -16.18 -5.79 21.45
N ASN A 291 -15.22 -4.91 21.70
CA ASN A 291 -14.12 -5.14 22.64
C ASN A 291 -14.40 -4.57 24.04
N ASN A 292 -15.62 -4.06 24.31
CA ASN A 292 -16.04 -3.49 25.60
C ASN A 292 -15.09 -2.40 26.15
N CYS A 293 -14.63 -1.49 25.29
CA CYS A 293 -13.68 -0.44 25.63
C CYS A 293 -14.17 0.98 25.24
N PRO A 294 -15.32 1.44 25.78
CA PRO A 294 -15.96 2.70 25.35
C PRO A 294 -15.06 3.93 25.51
N ASN A 295 -14.14 3.91 26.47
CA ASN A 295 -13.19 5.01 26.71
C ASN A 295 -12.29 5.28 25.49
N ARG A 296 -12.06 4.28 24.62
CA ARG A 296 -11.25 4.40 23.40
C ARG A 296 -11.98 5.04 22.22
N MET A 297 -13.23 5.47 22.40
CA MET A 297 -13.99 6.14 21.34
C MET A 297 -13.45 7.55 21.07
N LEU A 298 -13.08 8.25 22.14
CA LEU A 298 -12.59 9.63 22.11
C LEU A 298 -11.14 9.74 22.60
N THR A 299 -10.35 8.65 22.55
CA THR A 299 -8.93 8.69 22.92
C THR A 299 -8.14 9.54 21.94
N ALA A 300 -8.17 10.84 22.21
CA ALA A 300 -7.26 11.89 21.79
C ALA A 300 -6.57 12.47 23.04
N GLU A 301 -6.50 11.70 24.13
CA GLU A 301 -5.92 12.15 25.39
C GLU A 301 -4.40 12.26 25.24
N SER A 302 -3.81 13.32 25.80
CA SER A 302 -2.39 13.68 25.66
C SER A 302 -1.36 12.59 25.98
N ALA A 303 -1.77 11.50 26.65
CA ALA A 303 -0.91 10.40 27.08
C ALA A 303 -1.24 9.05 26.40
N VAL A 304 -2.28 8.95 25.59
CA VAL A 304 -2.73 7.70 24.94
C VAL A 304 -2.81 7.92 23.43
N LEU A 305 -2.28 6.96 22.65
CA LEU A 305 -2.34 7.02 21.20
C LEU A 305 -3.78 6.99 20.69
N TYR A 306 -4.01 7.59 19.52
CA TYR A 306 -5.31 7.56 18.86
C TYR A 306 -5.69 6.13 18.51
N THR A 307 -6.94 5.74 18.73
CA THR A 307 -7.45 4.47 18.18
C THR A 307 -7.72 4.62 16.69
N THR A 308 -6.72 4.26 15.89
CA THR A 308 -6.70 4.36 14.43
C THR A 308 -6.99 3.03 13.74
N PHE A 309 -7.00 3.01 12.41
CA PHE A 309 -7.04 1.76 11.63
C PHE A 309 -6.01 0.72 12.09
N ASP A 310 -4.81 1.13 12.53
CA ASP A 310 -3.76 0.20 12.96
C ASP A 310 -4.19 -0.62 14.17
N GLU A 311 -4.81 0.02 15.16
CA GLU A 311 -5.35 -0.64 16.36
C GLU A 311 -6.63 -1.42 16.03
N ILE A 312 -7.52 -0.83 15.23
CA ILE A 312 -8.82 -1.41 14.87
C ILE A 312 -8.65 -2.71 14.07
N LEU A 313 -7.66 -2.78 13.18
CA LEU A 313 -7.42 -3.90 12.27
C LEU A 313 -6.37 -4.89 12.81
N ALA A 314 -5.84 -4.70 14.02
CA ALA A 314 -4.88 -5.62 14.63
C ALA A 314 -5.53 -6.96 15.04
N GLU A 315 -4.71 -8.01 15.15
CA GLU A 315 -5.14 -9.34 15.62
C GLU A 315 -5.52 -9.32 17.11
N GLN A 316 -4.71 -8.62 17.90
CA GLN A 316 -4.83 -8.56 19.35
C GLN A 316 -4.82 -7.11 19.83
N LEU A 317 -5.47 -6.89 20.97
CA LEU A 317 -5.43 -5.64 21.70
C LEU A 317 -4.12 -5.52 22.50
N ASP A 318 -3.87 -4.34 23.09
CA ASP A 318 -2.65 -4.05 23.88
C ASP A 318 -2.47 -4.97 25.10
N ASN A 319 -3.55 -5.55 25.59
CA ASN A 319 -3.57 -6.52 26.69
C ASN A 319 -3.48 -7.99 26.20
N GLU A 320 -3.07 -8.19 24.95
CA GLU A 320 -2.95 -9.48 24.26
C GLU A 320 -4.28 -10.25 24.08
N SER A 321 -5.42 -9.65 24.44
CA SER A 321 -6.73 -10.27 24.17
C SER A 321 -7.09 -10.18 22.68
N GLU A 322 -7.87 -11.14 22.20
CA GLU A 322 -8.25 -11.23 20.80
C GLU A 322 -9.20 -10.08 20.41
N ASN A 323 -8.85 -9.38 19.33
CA ASN A 323 -9.70 -8.33 18.78
C ASN A 323 -10.97 -8.95 18.17
N GLN A 324 -12.14 -8.48 18.59
CA GLN A 324 -13.43 -9.05 18.17
C GLN A 324 -13.99 -8.46 16.86
N VAL A 325 -13.39 -7.39 16.31
CA VAL A 325 -13.82 -6.76 15.05
C VAL A 325 -13.88 -7.75 13.86
N PRO A 326 -12.88 -8.63 13.63
CA PRO A 326 -12.91 -9.60 12.55
C PRO A 326 -14.13 -10.53 12.57
N PHE A 327 -14.65 -10.90 13.74
CA PHE A 327 -15.83 -11.76 13.87
C PHE A 327 -17.11 -11.04 13.45
N ILE A 328 -17.19 -9.72 13.65
CA ILE A 328 -18.36 -8.90 13.29
C ILE A 328 -18.34 -8.53 11.80
N LEU A 329 -17.19 -8.14 11.27
CA LEU A 329 -17.08 -7.72 9.86
C LEU A 329 -16.99 -8.92 8.90
N GLY A 330 -16.38 -10.01 9.34
CA GLY A 330 -16.05 -11.17 8.53
C GLY A 330 -14.72 -11.02 7.77
N GLU A 331 -14.12 -12.16 7.44
CA GLU A 331 -12.82 -12.24 6.76
C GLU A 331 -12.76 -11.44 5.44
N PRO A 332 -13.77 -11.48 4.53
CA PRO A 332 -13.71 -10.73 3.27
C PRO A 332 -13.60 -9.20 3.47
N ALA A 333 -14.32 -8.66 4.46
CA ALA A 333 -14.27 -7.23 4.76
C ALA A 333 -12.94 -6.83 5.40
N MET A 334 -12.41 -7.67 6.28
CA MET A 334 -11.07 -7.48 6.86
C MET A 334 -9.98 -7.50 5.79
N GLU A 335 -10.02 -8.48 4.87
CA GLU A 335 -9.07 -8.57 3.77
C GLU A 335 -9.15 -7.35 2.85
N PHE A 336 -10.35 -6.82 2.56
CA PHE A 336 -10.50 -5.62 1.75
C PHE A 336 -9.87 -4.39 2.40
N LEU A 337 -10.13 -4.18 3.69
CA LEU A 337 -9.55 -3.07 4.45
C LEU A 337 -8.03 -3.16 4.49
N LEU A 338 -7.48 -4.35 4.76
CA LEU A 338 -6.03 -4.57 4.78
C LEU A 338 -5.38 -4.37 3.40
N ASP A 339 -6.04 -4.79 2.31
CA ASP A 339 -5.58 -4.57 0.94
C ASP A 339 -5.43 -3.07 0.64
N PHE A 340 -6.46 -2.27 0.92
CA PHE A 340 -6.49 -0.86 0.56
C PHE A 340 -5.69 0.03 1.50
N LEU A 341 -5.58 -0.34 2.78
CA LEU A 341 -5.01 0.52 3.82
C LEU A 341 -3.60 0.10 4.25
N ASN A 342 -3.30 -1.20 4.34
CA ASN A 342 -2.14 -1.67 5.12
C ASN A 342 -1.08 -2.44 4.32
N HIS A 343 -1.47 -3.28 3.36
CA HIS A 343 -0.50 -4.12 2.67
C HIS A 343 0.54 -3.30 1.91
N GLN A 344 1.81 -3.67 2.05
CA GLN A 344 2.97 -2.90 1.54
C GLN A 344 2.95 -2.71 0.01
N GLU A 345 2.48 -3.72 -0.72
CA GLU A 345 2.31 -3.67 -2.18
C GLU A 345 0.88 -3.33 -2.59
N GLY A 346 0.02 -3.02 -1.62
CA GLY A 346 -1.33 -2.53 -1.85
C GLY A 346 -1.38 -1.03 -2.11
N PRO A 347 -2.57 -0.48 -2.41
CA PRO A 347 -2.75 0.93 -2.72
C PRO A 347 -2.40 1.90 -1.58
N ARG A 348 -2.44 1.45 -0.32
CA ARG A 348 -2.16 2.25 0.90
C ARG A 348 -2.75 3.66 0.84
N ILE A 349 -4.02 3.75 0.42
CA ILE A 349 -4.64 5.00 -0.03
C ILE A 349 -4.61 6.09 1.04
N ARG A 350 -4.80 5.71 2.31
CA ARG A 350 -4.83 6.64 3.44
C ARG A 350 -3.46 7.27 3.67
N ASP A 351 -2.39 6.48 3.61
CA ASP A 351 -1.03 6.97 3.82
C ASP A 351 -0.67 7.99 2.72
N HIS A 352 -0.78 7.58 1.46
CA HIS A 352 -0.38 8.43 0.34
C HIS A 352 -1.21 9.72 0.23
N LEU A 353 -2.52 9.68 0.49
CA LEU A 353 -3.37 10.89 0.51
C LEU A 353 -3.05 11.80 1.71
N SER A 354 -2.87 11.23 2.91
CA SER A 354 -2.62 12.01 4.13
C SER A 354 -1.20 12.60 4.21
N HIS A 355 -0.27 12.12 3.40
CA HIS A 355 1.06 12.71 3.20
C HIS A 355 1.18 13.56 1.92
N GLY A 356 0.08 13.77 1.20
CA GLY A 356 0.02 14.62 -0.01
C GLY A 356 0.76 14.03 -1.22
N GLU A 357 1.05 12.73 -1.22
CA GLU A 357 1.88 12.07 -2.23
C GLU A 357 1.14 11.79 -3.54
N ILE A 358 -0.16 12.01 -3.62
CA ILE A 358 -0.97 11.77 -4.81
C ILE A 358 -1.45 13.10 -5.40
N GLN A 359 -1.40 13.20 -6.73
CA GLN A 359 -2.01 14.31 -7.43
C GLN A 359 -3.53 14.20 -7.40
N LEU A 360 -4.21 15.16 -6.77
CA LEU A 360 -5.64 15.07 -6.47
C LEU A 360 -6.54 15.16 -7.71
N ASP A 361 -6.14 15.96 -8.71
CA ASP A 361 -6.92 16.14 -9.95
C ASP A 361 -6.90 14.89 -10.85
N ASP A 362 -5.91 13.99 -10.67
CA ASP A 362 -5.71 12.77 -11.47
C ASP A 362 -6.01 11.48 -10.66
N PHE A 363 -6.76 11.60 -9.57
CA PHE A 363 -7.04 10.45 -8.70
C PHE A 363 -7.91 9.41 -9.42
N PRO A 364 -7.53 8.11 -9.43
CA PRO A 364 -8.23 7.10 -10.21
C PRO A 364 -9.67 6.87 -9.76
N LYS A 365 -10.61 6.88 -10.72
CA LYS A 365 -12.02 6.56 -10.48
C LYS A 365 -12.17 5.17 -9.87
N GLU A 366 -11.38 4.20 -10.33
CA GLU A 366 -11.45 2.80 -9.95
C GLU A 366 -11.23 2.62 -8.44
N ILE A 367 -10.21 3.29 -7.89
CA ILE A 367 -9.92 3.26 -6.44
C ILE A 367 -11.10 3.86 -5.66
N ALA A 368 -11.64 4.99 -6.15
CA ALA A 368 -12.76 5.64 -5.48
C ALA A 368 -14.03 4.78 -5.53
N SER A 369 -14.32 4.17 -6.67
CA SER A 369 -15.46 3.26 -6.86
C SER A 369 -15.38 2.06 -5.92
N HIS A 370 -14.21 1.43 -5.78
CA HIS A 370 -14.06 0.24 -4.92
C HIS A 370 -14.27 0.59 -3.44
N LEU A 371 -13.67 1.67 -2.95
CA LEU A 371 -13.83 2.06 -1.54
C LEU A 371 -15.24 2.57 -1.25
N LEU A 372 -15.84 3.35 -2.15
CA LEU A 372 -17.22 3.80 -1.99
C LEU A 372 -18.19 2.63 -2.04
N GLY A 373 -18.02 1.70 -2.99
CA GLY A 373 -18.83 0.48 -3.11
C GLY A 373 -18.75 -0.37 -1.84
N PHE A 374 -17.55 -0.60 -1.31
CA PHE A 374 -17.36 -1.26 -0.02
C PHE A 374 -18.06 -0.52 1.13
N SER A 375 -17.91 0.80 1.18
CA SER A 375 -18.53 1.62 2.22
C SER A 375 -20.05 1.52 2.20
N LEU A 376 -20.67 1.59 1.03
CA LEU A 376 -22.11 1.41 0.86
C LEU A 376 -22.57 0.02 1.33
N VAL A 377 -21.78 -1.04 1.07
CA VAL A 377 -22.08 -2.39 1.59
C VAL A 377 -22.03 -2.42 3.11
N ILE A 378 -21.03 -1.81 3.74
CA ILE A 378 -20.94 -1.77 5.20
C ILE A 378 -22.12 -0.99 5.79
N LEU A 379 -22.50 0.14 5.20
CA LEU A 379 -23.69 0.89 5.60
C LEU A 379 -24.96 0.03 5.51
N TYR A 380 -25.13 -0.69 4.39
CA TYR A 380 -26.26 -1.59 4.15
C TYR A 380 -26.33 -2.75 5.14
N LYS A 381 -25.19 -3.38 5.46
CA LYS A 381 -25.11 -4.47 6.46
C LYS A 381 -25.46 -4.03 7.88
N HIS A 382 -25.31 -2.74 8.19
CA HIS A 382 -25.60 -2.18 9.52
C HIS A 382 -26.96 -1.46 9.60
N LEU A 383 -27.87 -1.78 8.68
CA LEU A 383 -29.30 -1.45 8.84
C LEU A 383 -29.93 -2.30 9.96
N GLY A 384 -31.03 -1.82 10.55
CA GLY A 384 -31.79 -2.61 11.50
C GLY A 384 -32.47 -3.81 10.83
N HIS A 385 -32.48 -4.98 11.48
CA HIS A 385 -33.07 -6.23 10.94
C HIS A 385 -34.57 -6.15 10.61
N GLU A 386 -35.29 -5.15 11.12
CA GLU A 386 -36.72 -4.92 10.87
C GLU A 386 -36.98 -3.84 9.81
N ASP A 387 -35.97 -3.36 9.09
CA ASP A 387 -36.14 -2.27 8.13
C ASP A 387 -36.68 -2.80 6.79
N ASP A 388 -37.94 -2.48 6.45
CA ASP A 388 -38.53 -2.80 5.14
C ASP A 388 -37.72 -2.20 3.98
N PHE A 389 -36.97 -1.12 4.24
CA PHE A 389 -36.00 -0.54 3.32
C PHE A 389 -34.95 -1.55 2.84
N LEU A 390 -34.55 -2.51 3.68
CA LEU A 390 -33.58 -3.55 3.33
C LEU A 390 -34.14 -4.44 2.20
N LYS A 391 -35.44 -4.77 2.24
CA LYS A 391 -36.09 -5.55 1.19
C LYS A 391 -36.24 -4.75 -0.11
N GLU A 392 -36.63 -3.48 0.01
CA GLU A 392 -36.80 -2.59 -1.16
C GLU A 392 -35.50 -2.36 -1.92
N MET A 393 -34.39 -2.19 -1.19
CA MET A 393 -33.09 -1.84 -1.77
C MET A 393 -32.20 -3.06 -2.05
N ALA A 394 -32.68 -4.28 -1.76
CA ALA A 394 -31.92 -5.51 -1.97
C ALA A 394 -31.42 -5.65 -3.41
N ALA A 395 -32.27 -5.39 -4.41
CA ALA A 395 -31.88 -5.48 -5.82
C ALA A 395 -30.75 -4.49 -6.19
N ILE A 396 -30.65 -3.36 -5.49
CA ILE A 396 -29.66 -2.31 -5.73
C ILE A 396 -28.32 -2.66 -5.08
N PHE A 397 -28.33 -3.12 -3.82
CA PHE A 397 -27.09 -3.34 -3.05
C PHE A 397 -26.59 -4.79 -3.04
N ASN A 398 -27.42 -5.79 -3.38
CA ASN A 398 -26.99 -7.21 -3.40
C ASN A 398 -25.79 -7.47 -4.32
N PRO A 399 -25.68 -6.89 -5.53
CA PRO A 399 -24.49 -7.11 -6.37
C PRO A 399 -23.19 -6.63 -5.70
N LEU A 400 -23.23 -5.48 -5.00
CA LEU A 400 -22.09 -4.98 -4.23
C LEU A 400 -21.83 -5.87 -3.00
N ASN A 401 -22.89 -6.31 -2.32
CA ASN A 401 -22.79 -7.16 -1.13
C ASN A 401 -22.20 -8.55 -1.44
N GLU A 402 -22.57 -9.15 -2.57
CA GLU A 402 -22.01 -10.41 -3.06
C GLU A 402 -20.52 -10.27 -3.42
N ALA A 403 -20.16 -9.17 -4.10
CA ALA A 403 -18.76 -8.86 -4.39
C ALA A 403 -17.94 -8.69 -3.09
N ALA A 404 -18.46 -7.94 -2.12
CA ALA A 404 -17.81 -7.79 -0.81
C ALA A 404 -17.72 -9.11 -0.04
N GLY A 405 -18.76 -9.94 -0.08
CA GLY A 405 -18.82 -11.22 0.64
C GLY A 405 -17.94 -12.31 0.03
N SER A 406 -17.56 -12.17 -1.24
CA SER A 406 -16.65 -13.08 -1.95
C SER A 406 -15.24 -12.50 -2.12
N PHE A 407 -14.99 -11.30 -1.58
CA PHE A 407 -13.70 -10.63 -1.69
C PHE A 407 -12.58 -11.51 -1.13
N LYS A 408 -11.49 -11.58 -1.88
CA LYS A 408 -10.24 -12.19 -1.47
C LYS A 408 -9.13 -11.19 -1.73
N SER A 409 -8.26 -11.03 -0.76
CA SER A 409 -7.10 -10.17 -0.86
C SER A 409 -6.29 -10.51 -2.12
N VAL A 410 -5.95 -9.48 -2.87
CA VAL A 410 -5.10 -9.52 -4.07
C VAL A 410 -3.71 -8.95 -3.80
N PHE A 411 -3.56 -8.13 -2.75
CA PHE A 411 -2.28 -7.51 -2.38
C PHE A 411 -1.56 -8.20 -1.22
N HIS A 412 -2.18 -9.18 -0.55
CA HIS A 412 -1.51 -9.98 0.46
C HIS A 412 -0.36 -10.79 -0.19
N PRO A 413 0.81 -10.93 0.47
CA PRO A 413 1.95 -11.67 -0.08
C PRO A 413 1.65 -13.09 -0.56
N ILE A 414 0.74 -13.82 0.09
CA ILE A 414 0.28 -15.14 -0.40
C ILE A 414 -0.47 -15.01 -1.74
N ALA A 415 -1.37 -14.04 -1.87
CA ALA A 415 -2.12 -13.82 -3.10
C ALA A 415 -1.19 -13.40 -4.26
N LEU A 416 -0.23 -12.52 -3.96
CA LEU A 416 0.80 -12.11 -4.92
C LEU A 416 1.68 -13.29 -5.35
N LEU A 417 2.04 -14.18 -4.41
CA LEU A 417 2.75 -15.42 -4.75
C LEU A 417 1.92 -16.32 -5.66
N GLN A 418 0.62 -16.49 -5.36
CA GLN A 418 -0.28 -17.30 -6.18
C GLN A 418 -0.32 -16.79 -7.63
N LYS A 419 -0.48 -15.47 -7.80
CA LYS A 419 -0.44 -14.80 -9.11
C LYS A 419 0.90 -15.02 -9.82
N GLN A 420 2.03 -14.77 -9.13
CA GLN A 420 3.38 -14.96 -9.68
C GLN A 420 3.63 -16.40 -10.15
N VAL A 421 3.13 -17.40 -9.40
CA VAL A 421 3.26 -18.82 -9.74
C VAL A 421 2.49 -19.16 -11.02
N ILE A 422 1.25 -18.65 -11.16
CA ILE A 422 0.43 -18.88 -12.36
C ILE A 422 1.08 -18.21 -13.58
N GLU A 423 1.53 -16.95 -13.46
CA GLU A 423 2.25 -16.24 -14.52
C GLU A 423 3.54 -16.96 -14.93
N CYS A 424 4.29 -17.48 -13.95
CA CYS A 424 5.49 -18.29 -14.20
C CYS A 424 5.14 -19.56 -14.98
N GLY A 425 4.07 -20.25 -14.56
CA GLY A 425 3.59 -21.46 -15.20
C GLY A 425 3.20 -21.24 -16.67
N ASP A 426 2.43 -20.19 -16.95
CA ASP A 426 2.05 -19.81 -18.32
C ASP A 426 3.28 -19.47 -19.17
N SER A 427 4.24 -18.75 -18.59
CA SER A 427 5.49 -18.41 -19.29
C SER A 427 6.31 -19.67 -19.64
N LEU A 428 6.43 -20.63 -18.72
CA LEU A 428 7.15 -21.88 -18.97
C LEU A 428 6.43 -22.80 -19.95
N GLN A 429 5.09 -22.73 -20.05
CA GLN A 429 4.34 -23.49 -21.06
C GLN A 429 4.73 -23.09 -22.48
N LYS A 430 5.13 -21.83 -22.71
CA LYS A 430 5.55 -21.35 -24.04
C LYS A 430 6.83 -22.02 -24.55
N TRP A 431 7.62 -22.63 -23.66
CA TRP A 431 8.87 -23.30 -24.03
C TRP A 431 8.67 -24.46 -25.02
N THR A 432 7.52 -25.15 -24.96
CA THR A 432 7.21 -26.26 -25.90
C THR A 432 6.99 -25.79 -27.33
N HIS A 433 6.82 -24.48 -27.54
CA HIS A 433 6.55 -23.87 -28.84
C HIS A 433 7.69 -22.97 -29.32
N LEU A 434 8.86 -23.02 -28.66
CA LEU A 434 10.01 -22.20 -29.06
C LEU A 434 10.53 -22.61 -30.44
N PRO A 435 10.90 -21.64 -31.29
CA PRO A 435 11.29 -21.91 -32.66
C PRO A 435 12.66 -22.62 -32.71
N SER A 436 12.78 -23.64 -33.55
CA SER A 436 14.01 -24.42 -33.73
C SER A 436 14.44 -24.47 -35.20
N PRO A 437 15.74 -24.36 -35.53
CA PRO A 437 16.22 -24.46 -36.92
C PRO A 437 15.95 -25.82 -37.57
N PRO A 438 15.79 -25.93 -38.90
CA PRO A 438 15.50 -27.20 -39.58
C PRO A 438 16.52 -28.33 -39.32
N GLU A 439 17.80 -27.98 -39.17
CA GLU A 439 18.92 -28.92 -38.96
C GLU A 439 19.21 -29.22 -37.47
N HIS A 440 18.33 -28.82 -36.55
CA HIS A 440 18.60 -28.87 -35.11
C HIS A 440 18.74 -30.30 -34.55
N SER A 441 17.95 -31.25 -35.04
CA SER A 441 17.89 -32.63 -34.50
C SER A 441 19.20 -33.39 -34.66
N GLU A 442 19.86 -33.29 -35.83
CA GLU A 442 21.15 -33.93 -36.10
C GLU A 442 22.34 -33.30 -35.38
N GLN A 443 22.22 -32.04 -34.95
CA GLN A 443 23.28 -31.32 -34.26
C GLN A 443 23.15 -31.45 -32.73
N ILE A 444 21.94 -31.60 -32.22
CA ILE A 444 21.68 -31.92 -30.81
C ILE A 444 22.16 -33.34 -30.49
N SER A 445 21.93 -34.32 -31.37
CA SER A 445 22.42 -35.70 -31.18
C SER A 445 23.96 -35.83 -31.15
N LYS A 446 24.69 -34.82 -31.67
CA LYS A 446 26.15 -34.73 -31.56
C LYS A 446 26.62 -34.12 -30.22
N VAL A 447 25.72 -33.41 -29.53
CA VAL A 447 25.96 -32.85 -28.19
C VAL A 447 25.54 -33.84 -27.10
N GLU A 448 24.55 -34.69 -27.38
CA GLU A 448 24.17 -35.88 -26.59
C GLU A 448 25.36 -36.87 -26.53
N GLY A 449 26.10 -36.88 -25.42
CA GLY A 449 27.12 -37.89 -25.15
C GLY A 449 26.52 -39.26 -24.79
N ALA A 450 27.38 -40.27 -24.56
CA ALA A 450 26.95 -41.65 -24.28
C ALA A 450 26.18 -41.88 -22.94
N ALA A 451 26.16 -40.89 -22.05
CA ALA A 451 25.35 -40.89 -20.83
C ALA A 451 24.55 -39.59 -20.81
N ASP A 452 23.24 -39.66 -21.12
CA ASP A 452 22.38 -38.51 -21.34
C ASP A 452 22.03 -37.78 -20.02
N PRO A 453 22.58 -36.57 -19.77
CA PRO A 453 22.22 -35.76 -18.61
C PRO A 453 20.73 -35.43 -18.53
N GLU A 454 20.02 -35.39 -19.66
CA GLU A 454 18.57 -35.13 -19.72
C GLU A 454 17.80 -36.20 -18.95
N MET A 455 18.03 -37.48 -19.28
CA MET A 455 17.38 -38.62 -18.64
C MET A 455 17.67 -38.68 -17.13
N VAL A 456 18.93 -38.48 -16.72
CA VAL A 456 19.33 -38.56 -15.31
C VAL A 456 18.70 -37.44 -14.47
N LEU A 457 18.79 -36.19 -14.94
CA LEU A 457 18.25 -35.04 -14.20
C LEU A 457 16.72 -35.05 -14.18
N THR A 458 16.09 -35.54 -15.25
CA THR A 458 14.63 -35.71 -15.31
C THR A 458 14.16 -36.77 -14.32
N HIS A 459 14.84 -37.93 -14.25
CA HIS A 459 14.53 -38.96 -13.25
C HIS A 459 14.69 -38.44 -11.82
N GLU A 460 15.75 -37.68 -11.55
CA GLU A 460 15.96 -37.06 -10.24
C GLU A 460 14.86 -36.06 -9.90
N ALA A 461 14.41 -35.26 -10.87
CA ALA A 461 13.32 -34.31 -10.67
C ALA A 461 11.98 -35.00 -10.37
N ILE A 462 11.67 -36.10 -11.07
CA ILE A 462 10.49 -36.94 -10.82
C ILE A 462 10.58 -37.58 -9.43
N TYR A 463 11.75 -38.09 -9.04
CA TYR A 463 11.96 -38.66 -7.72
C TYR A 463 11.75 -37.63 -6.60
N ILE A 464 12.29 -36.41 -6.75
CA ILE A 464 12.04 -35.33 -5.78
C ILE A 464 10.54 -34.99 -5.73
N MET A 465 9.86 -34.95 -6.87
CA MET A 465 8.42 -34.68 -6.90
C MET A 465 7.63 -35.76 -6.13
N SER A 466 8.00 -37.04 -6.29
CA SER A 466 7.31 -38.14 -5.62
C SER A 466 7.47 -38.10 -4.09
N LEU A 467 8.59 -37.59 -3.59
CA LEU A 467 8.76 -37.32 -2.15
C LEU A 467 7.72 -36.33 -1.61
N HIS A 468 7.24 -35.39 -2.43
CA HIS A 468 6.27 -34.37 -2.02
C HIS A 468 4.81 -34.71 -2.34
N THR A 469 4.54 -35.77 -3.11
CA THR A 469 3.17 -36.14 -3.53
C THR A 469 2.20 -36.26 -2.36
N HIS A 470 2.66 -36.83 -1.24
CA HIS A 470 1.84 -37.02 -0.02
C HIS A 470 1.44 -35.69 0.67
N GLN A 471 2.14 -34.60 0.40
CA GLN A 471 1.90 -33.29 1.01
C GLN A 471 0.82 -32.49 0.28
N ILE A 472 0.43 -32.93 -0.92
CA ILE A 472 -0.64 -32.33 -1.71
C ILE A 472 -1.95 -33.06 -1.36
N LYS A 473 -2.58 -32.67 -0.25
CA LYS A 473 -3.90 -33.20 0.14
C LYS A 473 -4.96 -32.78 -0.90
N ASP A 474 -5.88 -33.68 -1.23
CA ASP A 474 -7.03 -33.44 -2.11
C ASP A 474 -6.70 -33.00 -3.55
N CYS A 475 -5.80 -33.70 -4.24
CA CYS A 475 -5.74 -33.63 -5.70
C CYS A 475 -6.62 -34.75 -6.28
N PRO A 476 -7.73 -34.45 -6.99
CA PRO A 476 -8.55 -35.48 -7.64
C PRO A 476 -7.81 -36.23 -8.77
N VAL A 477 -6.52 -35.94 -8.98
CA VAL A 477 -5.66 -36.49 -10.04
C VAL A 477 -4.35 -37.04 -9.47
N ALA A 478 -4.40 -37.69 -8.29
CA ALA A 478 -3.22 -38.23 -7.62
C ALA A 478 -2.38 -39.19 -8.51
N GLU A 479 -3.02 -39.91 -9.43
CA GLU A 479 -2.36 -40.80 -10.41
C GLU A 479 -1.54 -40.04 -11.50
N ASP A 480 -1.83 -38.75 -11.76
CA ASP A 480 -1.09 -37.96 -12.78
C ASP A 480 0.11 -37.18 -12.20
N LEU A 481 0.30 -37.15 -10.87
CA LEU A 481 1.29 -36.26 -10.25
C LEU A 481 2.74 -36.72 -10.46
N ASP A 482 2.97 -38.03 -10.51
CA ASP A 482 4.33 -38.60 -10.63
C ASP A 482 4.99 -38.23 -11.97
N ASN A 483 4.20 -38.12 -13.05
CA ASN A 483 4.70 -37.71 -14.37
C ASN A 483 4.25 -36.30 -14.77
N CYS A 484 3.63 -35.53 -13.86
CA CYS A 484 3.01 -34.26 -14.22
C CYS A 484 4.00 -33.30 -14.89
N LEU A 485 5.27 -33.29 -14.44
CA LEU A 485 6.35 -32.45 -14.94
C LEU A 485 6.58 -32.60 -16.46
N LEU A 486 6.29 -33.77 -17.02
CA LEU A 486 6.53 -34.08 -18.44
C LEU A 486 5.31 -33.81 -19.33
N THR A 487 4.14 -33.59 -18.74
CA THR A 487 2.88 -33.48 -19.49
C THR A 487 2.45 -32.04 -19.71
N ASN A 488 1.58 -31.82 -20.70
CA ASN A 488 0.93 -30.53 -20.90
C ASN A 488 -0.18 -30.26 -19.85
N ARG A 489 -0.62 -31.30 -19.11
CA ARG A 489 -1.57 -31.16 -17.99
C ARG A 489 -0.97 -30.44 -16.78
N TRP A 490 0.36 -30.34 -16.73
CA TRP A 490 1.11 -29.67 -15.66
C TRP A 490 0.55 -28.29 -15.31
N PHE A 491 0.30 -27.43 -16.30
CA PHE A 491 -0.16 -26.07 -16.04
C PHE A 491 -1.57 -26.03 -15.42
N THR A 492 -2.45 -26.95 -15.83
CA THR A 492 -3.78 -27.11 -15.23
C THR A 492 -3.67 -27.56 -13.77
N ILE A 493 -2.75 -28.49 -13.46
CA ILE A 493 -2.47 -28.94 -12.10
C ILE A 493 -1.95 -27.78 -11.24
N VAL A 494 -0.94 -27.05 -11.73
CA VAL A 494 -0.37 -25.85 -11.11
C VAL A 494 -1.47 -24.85 -10.77
N THR A 495 -2.33 -24.52 -11.74
CA THR A 495 -3.42 -23.54 -11.56
C THR A 495 -4.42 -24.00 -10.50
N ASN A 496 -4.86 -25.27 -10.54
CA ASN A 496 -5.82 -25.81 -9.58
C ASN A 496 -5.26 -25.86 -8.16
N LEU A 497 -4.00 -26.28 -8.01
CA LEU A 497 -3.34 -26.34 -6.70
C LEU A 497 -3.06 -24.95 -6.14
N CYS A 498 -2.69 -24.00 -6.99
CA CYS A 498 -2.41 -22.62 -6.61
C CYS A 498 -3.67 -21.89 -6.12
N ASN A 499 -4.83 -22.15 -6.74
CA ASN A 499 -6.10 -21.49 -6.41
C ASN A 499 -6.79 -22.02 -5.15
N LYS A 500 -6.22 -23.01 -4.45
CA LYS A 500 -6.76 -23.47 -3.17
C LYS A 500 -6.77 -22.33 -2.14
N HIS A 501 -7.81 -22.30 -1.32
CA HIS A 501 -7.95 -21.28 -0.29
C HIS A 501 -6.88 -21.45 0.79
N ILE A 502 -6.22 -20.35 1.14
CA ILE A 502 -5.24 -20.26 2.22
C ILE A 502 -5.66 -19.06 3.06
N LYS A 503 -5.83 -19.27 4.38
CA LYS A 503 -6.15 -18.19 5.31
C LYS A 503 -5.04 -17.13 5.25
N LYS A 504 -5.40 -15.87 4.98
CA LYS A 504 -4.44 -14.76 4.86
C LYS A 504 -4.50 -13.82 6.08
N LEU A 505 -5.65 -13.77 6.75
CA LEU A 505 -5.83 -12.91 7.91
C LEU A 505 -4.89 -13.33 9.06
N PHE A 506 -4.11 -12.37 9.55
CA PHE A 506 -3.16 -12.50 10.66
C PHE A 506 -2.14 -13.64 10.49
N CYS A 507 -1.46 -13.67 9.35
CA CYS A 507 -0.40 -14.65 9.10
C CYS A 507 0.81 -14.45 10.03
N HIS A 508 1.24 -15.54 10.68
CA HIS A 508 2.42 -15.56 11.54
C HIS A 508 3.68 -15.05 10.84
N ARG A 509 4.58 -14.36 11.55
CA ARG A 509 5.79 -13.75 10.98
C ARG A 509 6.66 -14.73 10.18
N TRP A 510 6.81 -15.97 10.65
CA TRP A 510 7.57 -17.02 9.95
C TRP A 510 6.92 -17.44 8.63
N VAL A 511 5.59 -17.43 8.55
CA VAL A 511 4.87 -17.65 7.29
C VAL A 511 5.21 -16.54 6.31
N MET A 512 5.19 -15.29 6.76
CA MET A 512 5.51 -14.13 5.93
C MET A 512 6.96 -14.14 5.43
N GLU A 513 7.93 -14.55 6.25
CA GLU A 513 9.32 -14.71 5.82
C GLU A 513 9.46 -15.81 4.75
N VAL A 514 8.84 -16.98 4.95
CA VAL A 514 8.85 -18.07 3.98
C VAL A 514 8.21 -17.66 2.67
N VAL A 515 7.02 -17.07 2.71
CA VAL A 515 6.33 -16.55 1.52
C VAL A 515 7.20 -15.50 0.81
N GLY A 516 7.88 -14.63 1.56
CA GLY A 516 8.83 -13.66 0.99
C GLY A 516 9.98 -14.31 0.22
N VAL A 517 10.54 -15.42 0.72
CA VAL A 517 11.57 -16.20 -0.01
C VAL A 517 10.97 -16.86 -1.25
N LEU A 518 9.80 -17.49 -1.14
CA LEU A 518 9.13 -18.15 -2.26
C LEU A 518 8.77 -17.17 -3.39
N ARG A 519 8.34 -15.95 -3.05
CA ARG A 519 8.10 -14.88 -4.05
C ARG A 519 9.35 -14.49 -4.81
N LYS A 520 10.50 -14.41 -4.12
CA LYS A 520 11.79 -14.16 -4.78
C LYS A 520 12.16 -15.32 -5.71
N VAL A 521 11.94 -16.57 -5.30
CA VAL A 521 12.14 -17.76 -6.14
C VAL A 521 11.28 -17.67 -7.40
N SER A 522 9.96 -17.46 -7.27
CA SER A 522 9.05 -17.33 -8.42
C SER A 522 9.43 -16.17 -9.35
N THR A 523 9.87 -15.04 -8.79
CA THR A 523 10.35 -13.89 -9.58
C THR A 523 11.56 -14.26 -10.43
N GLN A 524 12.53 -14.98 -9.85
CA GLN A 524 13.71 -15.44 -10.58
C GLN A 524 13.36 -16.49 -11.65
N LEU A 525 12.44 -17.41 -11.37
CA LEU A 525 11.95 -18.39 -12.35
C LEU A 525 11.26 -17.71 -13.55
N CYS A 526 10.41 -16.71 -13.29
CA CYS A 526 9.82 -15.87 -14.33
C CYS A 526 10.89 -15.18 -15.18
N LEU A 527 11.93 -14.64 -14.54
CA LEU A 527 13.04 -13.98 -15.24
C LEU A 527 13.83 -14.96 -16.12
N VAL A 528 14.12 -16.16 -15.62
CA VAL A 528 14.74 -17.25 -16.42
C VAL A 528 13.89 -17.54 -17.66
N SER A 529 12.57 -17.70 -17.48
CA SER A 529 11.65 -17.98 -18.59
C SER A 529 11.66 -16.86 -19.64
N ARG A 530 11.56 -15.60 -19.22
CA ARG A 530 11.61 -14.43 -20.11
C ARG A 530 12.93 -14.36 -20.88
N ASN A 531 14.06 -14.56 -20.20
CA ASN A 531 15.38 -14.58 -20.83
C ASN A 531 15.49 -15.67 -21.90
N VAL A 532 15.03 -16.89 -21.58
CA VAL A 532 15.07 -18.02 -22.50
C VAL A 532 14.21 -17.78 -23.74
N ILE A 533 12.97 -17.32 -23.56
CA ILE A 533 12.07 -16.99 -24.68
C ILE A 533 12.72 -15.94 -25.58
N PHE A 534 13.15 -14.82 -25.00
CA PHE A 534 13.75 -13.71 -25.75
C PHE A 534 15.01 -14.12 -26.51
N ILE A 535 15.95 -14.82 -25.86
CA ILE A 535 17.18 -15.25 -26.51
C ILE A 535 16.89 -16.30 -27.59
N SER A 536 15.93 -17.20 -27.37
CA SER A 536 15.57 -18.24 -28.34
C SER A 536 15.03 -17.61 -29.62
N GLU A 537 14.09 -16.67 -29.51
CA GLU A 537 13.51 -15.94 -30.65
C GLU A 537 14.59 -15.14 -31.39
N LEU A 538 15.38 -14.35 -30.66
CA LEU A 538 16.47 -13.55 -31.23
C LEU A 538 17.49 -14.43 -31.98
N ARG A 539 17.91 -15.56 -31.41
CA ARG A 539 18.88 -16.46 -32.04
C ARG A 539 18.27 -17.21 -33.21
N TYR A 540 17.01 -17.57 -33.15
CA TYR A 540 16.31 -18.17 -34.28
C TYR A 540 16.25 -17.21 -35.48
N GLU A 541 15.86 -15.95 -35.28
CA GLU A 541 15.85 -14.94 -36.35
C GLU A 541 17.24 -14.75 -36.97
N GLN A 542 18.27 -14.60 -36.13
CA GLN A 542 19.65 -14.46 -36.58
C GLN A 542 20.16 -15.71 -37.32
N TRP A 543 19.69 -16.90 -36.94
CA TRP A 543 19.99 -18.14 -37.66
C TRP A 543 19.37 -18.11 -39.06
N MET A 544 18.09 -17.77 -39.16
CA MET A 544 17.35 -17.71 -40.43
C MET A 544 17.95 -16.65 -41.39
N GLN A 545 18.41 -15.52 -40.85
CA GLN A 545 19.10 -14.47 -41.60
C GLN A 545 20.56 -14.80 -41.92
N LYS A 546 21.07 -15.99 -41.52
CA LYS A 546 22.47 -16.42 -41.65
C LYS A 546 23.48 -15.46 -40.98
N ALA A 547 23.03 -14.68 -39.99
CA ALA A 547 23.83 -13.69 -39.27
C ALA A 547 24.66 -14.28 -38.11
N LEU A 548 24.38 -15.51 -37.68
CA LEU A 548 25.13 -16.18 -36.61
C LEU A 548 26.47 -16.75 -37.10
N ARG A 549 27.56 -16.38 -36.39
CA ARG A 549 28.88 -17.01 -36.54
C ARG A 549 28.89 -18.44 -36.01
N SER A 550 29.81 -19.28 -36.48
CA SER A 550 29.91 -20.71 -36.10
C SER A 550 29.86 -20.95 -34.57
N ARG A 551 30.63 -20.19 -33.77
CA ARG A 551 30.61 -20.29 -32.30
C ARG A 551 29.25 -19.94 -31.69
N GLN A 552 28.54 -18.96 -32.26
CA GLN A 552 27.22 -18.56 -31.80
C GLN A 552 26.16 -19.61 -32.17
N ARG A 553 26.31 -20.26 -33.34
CA ARG A 553 25.47 -21.40 -33.75
C ARG A 553 25.62 -22.57 -32.78
N GLN A 554 26.86 -22.94 -32.46
CA GLN A 554 27.14 -24.00 -31.47
C GLN A 554 26.55 -23.68 -30.09
N ASN A 555 26.69 -22.44 -29.61
CA ASN A 555 26.11 -22.03 -28.34
C ASN A 555 24.57 -22.06 -28.37
N TYR A 556 23.94 -21.67 -29.49
CA TYR A 556 22.49 -21.77 -29.66
C TYR A 556 21.99 -23.23 -29.64
N ILE A 557 22.74 -24.16 -30.24
CA ILE A 557 22.39 -25.59 -30.17
C ILE A 557 22.49 -26.11 -28.72
N ARG A 558 23.53 -25.70 -27.97
CA ARG A 558 23.65 -26.03 -26.54
C ARG A 558 22.52 -25.44 -25.70
N MET A 559 22.07 -24.23 -26.04
CA MET A 559 20.89 -23.62 -25.43
C MET A 559 19.65 -24.47 -25.67
N LEU A 560 19.36 -24.85 -26.92
CA LEU A 560 18.20 -25.67 -27.26
C LEU A 560 18.23 -27.04 -26.55
N TYR A 561 19.40 -27.66 -26.46
CA TYR A 561 19.58 -28.87 -25.66
C TYR A 561 19.30 -28.61 -24.17
N SER A 562 19.87 -27.55 -23.60
CA SER A 562 19.66 -27.21 -22.19
C SER A 562 18.21 -26.86 -21.87
N ILE A 563 17.46 -26.26 -22.80
CA ILE A 563 16.02 -25.98 -22.65
C ILE A 563 15.25 -27.28 -22.44
N LYS A 564 15.55 -28.34 -23.21
CA LYS A 564 14.92 -29.66 -23.04
C LYS A 564 15.17 -30.20 -21.62
N VAL A 565 16.43 -30.20 -21.19
CA VAL A 565 16.84 -30.66 -19.85
C VAL A 565 16.20 -29.84 -18.73
N LEU A 566 16.17 -28.51 -18.87
CA LEU A 566 15.73 -27.59 -17.82
C LEU A 566 14.20 -27.51 -17.70
N THR A 567 13.44 -27.89 -18.74
CA THR A 567 11.97 -27.81 -18.72
C THR A 567 11.34 -28.56 -17.54
N PRO A 568 11.54 -29.90 -17.37
CA PRO A 568 10.97 -30.63 -16.23
C PRO A 568 11.50 -30.12 -14.88
N ILE A 569 12.73 -29.59 -14.85
CA ILE A 569 13.39 -29.09 -13.65
C ILE A 569 12.76 -27.78 -13.19
N LEU A 570 12.58 -26.79 -14.07
CA LEU A 570 11.93 -25.54 -13.70
C LEU A 570 10.45 -25.76 -13.35
N ARG A 571 9.79 -26.72 -14.01
CA ARG A 571 8.45 -27.18 -13.62
C ARG A 571 8.44 -27.77 -12.21
N LEU A 572 9.45 -28.54 -11.83
CA LEU A 572 9.62 -29.03 -10.45
C LEU A 572 9.75 -27.86 -9.48
N PHE A 573 10.59 -26.87 -9.75
CA PHE A 573 10.76 -25.73 -8.82
C PHE A 573 9.46 -24.94 -8.61
N VAL A 574 8.64 -24.77 -9.64
CA VAL A 574 7.30 -24.18 -9.49
C VAL A 574 6.39 -25.08 -8.64
N MET A 575 6.43 -26.40 -8.83
CA MET A 575 5.68 -27.34 -7.98
C MET A 575 6.15 -27.29 -6.52
N LEU A 576 7.47 -27.19 -6.27
CA LEU A 576 8.01 -27.01 -4.93
C LEU A 576 7.44 -25.73 -4.30
N VAL A 577 7.36 -24.62 -5.02
CA VAL A 577 6.73 -23.40 -4.50
C VAL A 577 5.27 -23.67 -4.09
N ILE A 578 4.50 -24.37 -4.92
CA ILE A 578 3.10 -24.72 -4.62
C ILE A 578 3.00 -25.63 -3.40
N VAL A 579 3.80 -26.68 -3.31
CA VAL A 579 3.81 -27.62 -2.17
C VAL A 579 4.10 -26.87 -0.88
N ASN A 580 5.12 -26.01 -0.87
CA ASN A 580 5.48 -25.22 0.29
C ASN A 580 4.37 -24.21 0.65
N LEU A 581 3.70 -23.64 -0.37
CA LEU A 581 2.57 -22.74 -0.17
C LEU A 581 1.35 -23.45 0.44
N GLN A 582 0.99 -24.65 -0.03
CA GLN A 582 -0.13 -25.42 0.52
C GLN A 582 0.10 -25.85 1.98
N ASN A 583 1.36 -26.08 2.35
CA ASN A 583 1.76 -26.49 3.68
C ASN A 583 2.20 -25.33 4.58
N VAL A 584 1.96 -24.09 4.17
CA VAL A 584 2.42 -22.88 4.87
C VAL A 584 1.91 -22.80 6.33
N HIS A 585 0.71 -23.33 6.58
CA HIS A 585 0.09 -23.38 7.91
C HIS A 585 0.81 -24.32 8.89
N THR A 586 1.69 -25.21 8.41
CA THR A 586 2.52 -26.07 9.27
C THR A 586 3.77 -25.37 9.79
N ILE A 587 4.14 -24.21 9.22
CA ILE A 587 5.36 -23.48 9.58
C ILE A 587 5.33 -23.00 11.04
N PRO A 588 4.24 -22.41 11.57
CA PRO A 588 4.18 -22.00 12.97
C PRO A 588 4.32 -23.16 13.98
N GLN A 589 4.09 -24.41 13.55
CA GLN A 589 4.19 -25.59 14.39
C GLN A 589 5.64 -26.09 14.55
N LYS A 590 6.59 -25.56 13.77
CA LYS A 590 8.00 -25.95 13.85
C LYS A 590 8.65 -25.32 15.07
N ASN A 591 9.63 -26.01 15.68
CA ASN A 591 10.52 -25.35 16.64
C ASN A 591 11.51 -24.41 15.91
N LEU A 592 12.18 -23.53 16.66
CA LEU A 592 13.10 -22.54 16.10
C LEU A 592 14.23 -23.17 15.26
N VAL A 593 14.78 -24.31 15.68
CA VAL A 593 15.89 -24.98 15.00
C VAL A 593 15.44 -25.53 13.65
N ASP A 594 14.29 -26.19 13.60
CA ASP A 594 13.74 -26.77 12.38
C ASP A 594 13.27 -25.68 11.42
N TYR A 595 12.69 -24.60 11.95
CA TYR A 595 12.40 -23.39 11.16
C TYR A 595 13.66 -22.81 10.51
N GLN A 596 14.75 -22.64 11.27
CA GLN A 596 16.02 -22.11 10.77
C GLN A 596 16.66 -23.00 9.70
N LYS A 597 16.60 -24.33 9.87
CA LYS A 597 17.05 -25.28 8.84
C LYS A 597 16.22 -25.17 7.58
N TYR A 598 14.90 -25.11 7.72
CA TYR A 598 13.95 -25.01 6.61
C TYR A 598 14.09 -23.71 5.82
N ILE A 599 14.21 -22.55 6.49
CA ILE A 599 14.44 -21.28 5.78
C ILE A 599 15.80 -21.25 5.08
N LYS A 600 16.85 -21.87 5.66
CA LYS A 600 18.16 -22.01 5.02
C LYS A 600 18.10 -22.90 3.77
N TYR A 601 17.27 -23.95 3.81
CA TYR A 601 16.96 -24.78 2.65
C TYR A 601 16.30 -23.96 1.54
N LEU A 602 15.22 -23.23 1.84
CA LEU A 602 14.54 -22.36 0.86
C LEU A 602 15.45 -21.26 0.29
N LYS A 603 16.30 -20.64 1.13
CA LYS A 603 17.30 -19.66 0.68
C LYS A 603 18.32 -20.27 -0.28
N SER A 604 18.58 -21.57 -0.20
CA SER A 604 19.45 -22.24 -1.18
C SER A 604 18.78 -22.51 -2.53
N ILE A 605 17.46 -22.74 -2.53
CA ILE A 605 16.66 -22.76 -3.76
C ILE A 605 16.68 -21.36 -4.40
N LEU A 606 16.48 -20.31 -3.60
CA LEU A 606 16.58 -18.93 -4.07
C LEU A 606 17.94 -18.65 -4.73
N GLN A 607 19.04 -18.97 -4.04
CA GLN A 607 20.39 -18.78 -4.57
C GLN A 607 20.60 -19.51 -5.91
N TYR A 608 20.07 -20.73 -6.05
CA TYR A 608 20.11 -21.45 -7.31
C TYR A 608 19.34 -20.71 -8.42
N THR A 609 18.11 -20.24 -8.14
CA THR A 609 17.32 -19.51 -9.14
C THR A 609 17.95 -18.17 -9.54
N GLU A 610 18.61 -17.46 -8.63
CA GLU A 610 19.40 -16.25 -8.94
C GLU A 610 20.61 -16.57 -9.82
N ASN A 611 21.30 -17.68 -9.54
CA ASN A 611 22.41 -18.13 -10.38
C ASN A 611 21.93 -18.55 -11.77
N MET A 612 20.78 -19.23 -11.85
CA MET A 612 20.14 -19.63 -13.09
C MET A 612 19.75 -18.42 -13.94
N SER A 613 19.09 -17.41 -13.36
CA SER A 613 18.70 -16.18 -14.07
C SER A 613 19.92 -15.40 -14.57
N SER A 614 21.00 -15.40 -13.79
CA SER A 614 22.26 -14.83 -14.22
C SER A 614 22.87 -15.58 -15.41
N CYS A 615 22.93 -16.91 -15.36
CA CYS A 615 23.50 -17.74 -16.44
C CYS A 615 22.69 -17.65 -17.75
N THR A 616 21.37 -17.51 -17.66
CA THR A 616 20.47 -17.39 -18.81
C THR A 616 20.32 -15.95 -19.33
N SER A 617 20.94 -14.95 -18.70
CA SER A 617 20.96 -13.59 -19.21
C SER A 617 21.64 -13.49 -20.57
N LEU A 618 21.22 -12.51 -21.39
CA LEU A 618 21.81 -12.27 -22.72
C LEU A 618 23.32 -12.02 -22.64
N GLU A 619 23.77 -11.36 -21.58
CA GLU A 619 25.18 -11.01 -21.36
C GLU A 619 26.05 -12.24 -21.05
N LYS A 620 25.60 -13.11 -20.15
CA LYS A 620 26.38 -14.28 -19.73
C LYS A 620 26.22 -15.44 -20.70
N ASN A 621 24.98 -15.81 -21.02
CA ASN A 621 24.63 -16.84 -22.00
C ASN A 621 25.40 -18.18 -21.81
N ARG A 622 25.41 -18.69 -20.56
CA ARG A 622 26.24 -19.82 -20.10
C ARG A 622 25.43 -21.09 -19.83
N TRP A 623 25.12 -21.85 -20.87
CA TRP A 623 24.25 -23.03 -20.81
C TRP A 623 24.91 -24.28 -20.21
N ASP A 624 26.23 -24.45 -20.34
CA ASP A 624 26.91 -25.59 -19.69
C ASP A 624 26.93 -25.42 -18.15
N GLU A 625 27.02 -24.17 -17.69
CA GLU A 625 27.00 -23.83 -16.25
C GLU A 625 25.62 -24.07 -15.64
N THR A 626 24.52 -23.87 -16.40
CA THR A 626 23.16 -24.12 -15.90
C THR A 626 22.93 -25.58 -15.54
N ILE A 627 23.43 -26.53 -16.34
CA ILE A 627 23.31 -27.97 -16.06
C ILE A 627 24.07 -28.37 -14.79
N GLU A 628 25.27 -27.81 -14.60
CA GLU A 628 26.12 -28.12 -13.44
C GLU A 628 25.53 -27.58 -12.13
N ILE A 629 25.06 -26.32 -12.11
CA ILE A 629 24.40 -25.78 -10.91
C ILE A 629 23.09 -26.50 -10.60
N THR A 630 22.41 -27.01 -11.63
CA THR A 630 21.17 -27.79 -11.50
C THR A 630 21.43 -29.13 -10.83
N ARG A 631 22.45 -29.86 -11.28
CA ARG A 631 22.83 -31.14 -10.65
C ARG A 631 23.09 -30.98 -9.15
N ARG A 632 23.80 -29.92 -8.76
CA ARG A 632 24.14 -29.66 -7.35
C ARG A 632 22.91 -29.35 -6.50
N ILE A 633 21.96 -28.55 -7.01
CA ILE A 633 20.79 -28.19 -6.22
C ILE A 633 19.81 -29.36 -6.07
N LEU A 634 19.62 -30.20 -7.10
CA LEU A 634 18.74 -31.36 -7.00
C LEU A 634 19.24 -32.34 -5.95
N LEU A 635 20.55 -32.61 -5.93
CA LEU A 635 21.20 -33.43 -4.90
C LEU A 635 20.99 -32.87 -3.49
N LYS A 636 21.09 -31.54 -3.34
CA LYS A 636 20.85 -30.87 -2.06
C LYS A 636 19.39 -30.96 -1.60
N ILE A 637 18.44 -30.81 -2.54
CA ILE A 637 17.00 -30.93 -2.27
C ILE A 637 16.68 -32.36 -1.82
N ARG A 638 17.14 -33.36 -2.57
CA ARG A 638 16.99 -34.77 -2.22
C ARG A 638 17.50 -35.08 -0.82
N VAL A 639 18.75 -34.72 -0.52
CA VAL A 639 19.33 -34.96 0.81
C VAL A 639 18.54 -34.27 1.91
N PHE A 640 18.02 -33.07 1.67
CA PHE A 640 17.18 -32.38 2.65
C PHE A 640 15.88 -33.15 2.89
N ASN A 641 15.17 -33.54 1.83
CA ASN A 641 13.88 -34.22 1.89
C ASN A 641 13.98 -35.62 2.50
N GLU A 642 14.97 -36.44 2.11
CA GLU A 642 15.19 -37.77 2.68
C GLU A 642 15.37 -37.70 4.21
N ASN A 643 16.04 -36.66 4.71
CA ASN A 643 16.28 -36.49 6.14
C ASN A 643 15.08 -35.95 6.95
N HIS A 644 14.09 -35.33 6.29
CA HIS A 644 13.00 -34.60 6.98
C HIS A 644 11.59 -35.07 6.59
N GLU A 645 11.41 -35.78 5.48
CA GLU A 645 10.10 -36.13 4.91
C GLU A 645 9.81 -37.64 4.94
N LEU A 646 10.75 -38.48 5.39
CA LEU A 646 10.46 -39.89 5.68
C LEU A 646 9.74 -40.03 7.04
N PRO A 647 8.50 -40.58 7.07
CA PRO A 647 7.82 -40.95 8.31
C PRO A 647 8.71 -41.87 9.15
N GLN A 648 8.64 -41.74 10.48
CA GLN A 648 9.36 -42.61 11.42
C GLN A 648 9.18 -44.11 11.08
N THR A 649 8.00 -44.49 10.58
CA THR A 649 7.63 -45.86 10.19
C THR A 649 8.35 -46.41 8.94
N MET A 650 8.99 -45.57 8.12
CA MET A 650 9.80 -46.00 6.98
C MET A 650 11.31 -46.06 7.27
N ARG A 651 11.75 -45.49 8.41
CA ARG A 651 13.15 -45.64 8.85
C ARG A 651 13.46 -47.03 9.41
N ASP A 652 12.43 -47.73 9.90
CA ASP A 652 12.55 -49.06 10.49
C ASP A 652 12.53 -50.21 9.46
N ASN A 653 12.36 -49.90 8.17
CA ASN A 653 12.27 -50.88 7.07
C ASN A 653 13.31 -50.64 5.95
N GLN A 654 14.54 -50.27 6.32
CA GLN A 654 15.71 -50.51 5.46
C GLN A 654 16.56 -51.63 6.06
N PRO A 655 17.02 -52.60 5.26
CA PRO A 655 17.81 -53.73 5.74
C PRO A 655 19.17 -53.33 6.33
#